data_AF-A0A9Q9RQ94-F1
#
_entry.id   AF-A0A9Q9RQ94-F1
#
_cell.length_a   1.000
_cell.length_b   1.000
_cell.length_c   1.000
_cell.angle_alpha   90.00
_cell.angle_beta   90.00
_cell.angle_gamma   90.00
#
_symmetry.space_group_name_H-M   'P 1'
#
loop_
_entity.id
_entity.type
_entity.pdbx_description
1 polymer ?
#
loop_
_entity_poly.entity_id
_entity_poly.type
_entity_poly.pdbx_seq_one_letter_code
_entity_poly.pdbx_strand_id
1 'polypeptide(L)'
;MESKNPYAFLLQPEQYAPAPVPSLAEWKQLWSVWDLVTTNMMLPDAFMEQPIPLRNPLLFYLGHIPTFEDIHLARAKNSKPTEPAYYHQIFERGIYPDVDDPSKCHDHSKLPDVFPCLGDILVYRERVKDRITSLYQTERPYTDRGLGRALWVGFEHEVPISFPLQICPGQTSQSSQKQLLHDAFRIHGSRCPQQTFTIGYHDPERDEGPNRFFAWDNEREPYDITVPQIEAQGRPVINGEYAKYLVNVNKLQIPATWSKTHDARSDEDYTTFVARHSIKTVWGPVPLSQALDWPVMASFDEVERYSQWAGARLPTLHELRSIHEYVERRREAPGSKVNHQFHTNPKAIFVDLSETNSGFQNFHPMGITHNGDLCGLGDTGGAAEWTGTLFAPQPGFKAMDIYPGYSADFMDEKHLAVVGGSWALHPRIAGRKSFLNWWQKKYLWPWVTFRLTEVDGGICGGFVDALASPVTNTPLHPTFEKDIHNTHLVYDYDATDAEGNPEKWRYEIWFFSDDRAVYAIHGGPMAGRINYQTVAYQCIRPGELWQINWLEETGTIVSLVYDITNKTISGMLGFSKGHWEHPIEAHGDKRNPSDFNRWKELANIGKQTDRFILTEQAKIVEVFKGQGDLKPIKEEDPTF
;
A
#
# COMPACT_ATOMS: atom_id res chain seq x y z
N MET A 1 19.44 25.38 -15.82
CA MET A 1 19.90 24.72 -17.07
C MET A 1 18.67 24.54 -17.94
N GLU A 2 18.69 24.94 -19.21
CA GLU A 2 17.64 24.55 -20.15
C GLU A 2 17.62 23.01 -20.25
N SER A 3 16.43 22.41 -20.07
CA SER A 3 16.28 20.96 -20.20
C SER A 3 16.64 20.54 -21.62
N LYS A 4 17.44 19.48 -21.77
CA LYS A 4 17.82 18.93 -23.09
C LYS A 4 16.62 18.28 -23.80
N ASN A 5 15.54 17.99 -23.08
CA ASN A 5 14.33 17.42 -23.63
C ASN A 5 13.32 18.55 -23.96
N PRO A 6 12.95 18.77 -25.24
CA PRO A 6 11.99 19.80 -25.62
C PRO A 6 10.55 19.53 -25.11
N TYR A 7 10.30 18.31 -24.63
CA TYR A 7 9.02 17.88 -24.07
C TYR A 7 9.00 17.88 -22.54
N ALA A 8 10.11 18.27 -21.89
CA ALA A 8 10.17 18.38 -20.44
C ALA A 8 9.36 19.59 -19.95
N PHE A 9 8.53 19.37 -18.93
CA PHE A 9 7.84 20.44 -18.23
C PHE A 9 8.80 21.23 -17.33
N LEU A 10 8.45 22.49 -17.07
CA LEU A 10 9.19 23.33 -16.14
C LEU A 10 8.95 22.85 -14.70
N LEU A 11 9.96 23.00 -13.82
CA LEU A 11 9.95 22.39 -12.48
C LEU A 11 9.83 23.38 -11.33
N GLN A 12 9.77 24.68 -11.62
CA GLN A 12 9.58 25.74 -10.63
C GLN A 12 8.08 26.11 -10.52
N PRO A 13 7.50 26.25 -9.31
CA PRO A 13 6.07 26.52 -9.13
C PRO A 13 5.55 27.73 -9.90
N GLU A 14 6.32 28.81 -9.94
CA GLU A 14 5.98 30.05 -10.68
C GLU A 14 5.92 29.86 -12.19
N GLN A 15 6.53 28.79 -12.69
CA GLN A 15 6.62 28.50 -14.12
C GLN A 15 5.60 27.46 -14.55
N TYR A 16 5.40 26.39 -13.76
CA TYR A 16 4.46 25.33 -14.11
C TYR A 16 3.05 25.53 -13.57
N ALA A 17 2.85 26.42 -12.59
CA ALA A 17 1.55 26.76 -12.04
C ALA A 17 1.42 28.28 -11.79
N PRO A 18 1.73 29.16 -12.77
CA PRO A 18 1.80 30.61 -12.56
C PRO A 18 0.47 31.23 -12.07
N ALA A 19 -0.65 30.57 -12.39
CA ALA A 19 -2.00 30.99 -12.01
C ALA A 19 -2.90 29.77 -11.78
N PRO A 20 -4.06 29.94 -11.10
CA PRO A 20 -5.04 28.87 -10.89
C PRO A 20 -5.49 28.15 -12.16
N VAL A 21 -5.86 28.92 -13.18
CA VAL A 21 -6.30 28.42 -14.48
C VAL A 21 -5.05 28.20 -15.35
N PRO A 22 -4.85 27.01 -15.95
CA PRO A 22 -3.75 26.78 -16.88
C PRO A 22 -3.77 27.81 -18.01
N SER A 23 -2.61 28.32 -18.39
CA SER A 23 -2.45 29.21 -19.53
C SER A 23 -2.54 28.45 -20.86
N LEU A 24 -2.79 29.17 -21.95
CA LEU A 24 -2.73 28.57 -23.29
C LEU A 24 -1.33 28.03 -23.64
N ALA A 25 -0.27 28.60 -23.04
CA ALA A 25 1.09 28.09 -23.22
C ALA A 25 1.27 26.73 -22.53
N GLU A 26 0.76 26.57 -21.31
CA GLU A 26 0.71 25.28 -20.61
C GLU A 26 -0.07 24.23 -21.43
N TRP A 27 -1.25 24.59 -21.96
CA TRP A 27 -2.04 23.70 -22.85
C TRP A 27 -1.26 23.24 -24.07
N LYS A 28 -0.61 24.16 -24.78
CA LYS A 28 0.19 23.82 -25.98
C LYS A 28 1.36 22.90 -25.65
N GLN A 29 1.98 23.07 -24.47
CA GLN A 29 3.03 22.18 -24.01
C GLN A 29 2.47 20.79 -23.66
N LEU A 30 1.32 20.73 -22.97
CA LEU A 30 0.66 19.47 -22.66
C LEU A 30 0.28 18.70 -23.94
N TRP A 31 -0.32 19.39 -24.92
CA TRP A 31 -0.67 18.82 -26.21
C TRP A 31 0.55 18.30 -26.97
N SER A 32 1.70 19.00 -26.93
CA SER A 32 2.90 18.51 -27.63
C SER A 32 3.47 17.24 -27.00
N VAL A 33 3.41 17.11 -25.68
CA VAL A 33 3.80 15.89 -24.96
C VAL A 33 2.81 14.76 -25.24
N TRP A 34 1.51 15.05 -25.22
CA TRP A 34 0.48 14.05 -25.53
C TRP A 34 0.58 13.57 -26.98
N ASP A 35 0.78 14.47 -27.94
CA ASP A 35 1.01 14.14 -29.34
C ASP A 35 2.27 13.28 -29.51
N LEU A 36 3.37 13.61 -28.82
CA LEU A 36 4.57 12.77 -28.80
C LEU A 36 4.24 11.34 -28.34
N VAL A 37 3.66 11.20 -27.15
CA VAL A 37 3.43 9.89 -26.51
C VAL A 37 2.41 9.05 -27.27
N THR A 38 1.37 9.66 -27.84
CA THR A 38 0.25 8.93 -28.44
C THR A 38 0.31 8.79 -29.96
N THR A 39 1.03 9.67 -30.67
CA THR A 39 1.05 9.66 -32.15
C THR A 39 2.44 9.54 -32.75
N ASN A 40 3.50 9.92 -32.04
CA ASN A 40 4.87 9.82 -32.56
C ASN A 40 5.66 8.62 -32.01
N MET A 41 5.34 8.18 -30.78
CA MET A 41 6.00 7.04 -30.14
C MET A 41 5.27 5.71 -30.37
N MET A 42 4.00 5.75 -30.76
CA MET A 42 3.19 4.56 -31.02
C MET A 42 3.25 4.14 -32.48
N LEU A 43 3.39 2.84 -32.72
CA LEU A 43 3.26 2.28 -34.06
C LEU A 43 1.78 2.29 -34.50
N PRO A 44 1.46 2.66 -35.75
CA PRO A 44 0.07 2.70 -36.22
C PRO A 44 -0.71 1.39 -36.01
N ASP A 45 -0.06 0.25 -36.12
CA ASP A 45 -0.70 -1.06 -35.97
C ASP A 45 -0.97 -1.43 -34.49
N ALA A 46 -0.36 -0.71 -33.54
CA ALA A 46 -0.52 -0.97 -32.10
C ALA A 46 -1.80 -0.36 -31.50
N PHE A 47 -2.52 0.50 -32.23
CA PHE A 47 -3.66 1.24 -31.65
C PHE A 47 -4.81 0.37 -31.14
N MET A 48 -4.96 -0.84 -31.69
CA MET A 48 -5.96 -1.80 -31.22
C MET A 48 -5.42 -2.78 -30.17
N GLU A 49 -4.14 -2.68 -29.80
CA GLU A 49 -3.56 -3.51 -28.75
C GLU A 49 -4.05 -3.10 -27.35
N GLN A 50 -4.06 -4.07 -26.45
CA GLN A 50 -4.32 -3.90 -25.01
C GLN A 50 -3.12 -4.43 -24.21
N PRO A 51 -2.01 -3.66 -24.12
CA PRO A 51 -0.80 -4.10 -23.41
C PRO A 51 -1.05 -4.42 -21.93
N ILE A 52 -2.03 -3.73 -21.33
CA ILE A 52 -2.55 -4.01 -20.00
C ILE A 52 -3.97 -4.59 -20.17
N PRO A 53 -4.22 -5.85 -19.81
CA PRO A 53 -5.52 -6.50 -20.00
C PRO A 53 -6.70 -5.80 -19.30
N LEU A 54 -6.42 -4.99 -18.28
CA LEU A 54 -7.41 -4.22 -17.51
C LEU A 54 -7.73 -2.85 -18.13
N ARG A 55 -7.33 -2.60 -19.38
CA ARG A 55 -7.45 -1.31 -20.06
C ARG A 55 -8.07 -1.45 -21.44
N ASN A 56 -8.70 -0.37 -21.90
CA ASN A 56 -9.22 -0.28 -23.27
C ASN A 56 -8.06 -0.29 -24.29
N PRO A 57 -8.33 -0.58 -25.58
CA PRO A 57 -7.33 -0.43 -26.62
C PRO A 57 -6.76 0.98 -26.66
N LEU A 58 -5.50 1.14 -27.07
CA LEU A 58 -4.81 2.44 -27.07
C LEU A 58 -5.59 3.54 -27.83
N LEU A 59 -6.26 3.17 -28.93
CA LEU A 59 -7.12 4.04 -29.74
C LEU A 59 -8.20 4.74 -28.90
N PHE A 60 -8.73 4.06 -27.87
CA PHE A 60 -9.74 4.62 -26.99
C PHE A 60 -9.26 5.92 -26.35
N TYR A 61 -8.02 5.94 -25.87
CA TYR A 61 -7.48 7.09 -25.13
C TYR A 61 -7.27 8.32 -26.01
N LEU A 62 -7.04 8.14 -27.32
CA LEU A 62 -6.98 9.25 -28.28
C LEU A 62 -8.33 9.95 -28.46
N GLY A 63 -9.44 9.20 -28.36
CA GLY A 63 -10.79 9.78 -28.38
C GLY A 63 -11.26 10.24 -27.01
N HIS A 64 -10.86 9.54 -25.94
CA HIS A 64 -11.26 9.81 -24.55
C HIS A 64 -10.84 11.19 -24.07
N ILE A 65 -9.57 11.54 -24.23
CA ILE A 65 -9.03 12.81 -23.72
C ILE A 65 -9.78 14.04 -24.27
N PRO A 66 -9.87 14.27 -25.60
CA PRO A 66 -10.61 15.41 -26.12
C PRO A 66 -12.11 15.32 -25.83
N THR A 67 -12.67 14.12 -25.69
CA THR A 67 -14.08 13.95 -25.31
C THR A 67 -14.33 14.40 -23.88
N PHE A 68 -13.46 14.02 -22.95
CA PHE A 68 -13.53 14.41 -21.55
C PHE A 68 -13.47 15.94 -21.40
N GLU A 69 -12.52 16.59 -22.06
CA GLU A 69 -12.41 18.05 -22.10
C GLU A 69 -13.69 18.71 -22.63
N ASP A 70 -14.21 18.22 -23.76
CA ASP A 70 -15.41 18.78 -24.37
C ASP A 70 -16.66 18.59 -23.50
N ILE A 71 -16.81 17.46 -22.81
CA ILE A 71 -17.89 17.21 -21.84
C ILE A 71 -17.90 18.27 -20.75
N HIS A 72 -16.76 18.50 -20.10
CA HIS A 72 -16.69 19.45 -18.99
C HIS A 72 -16.85 20.90 -19.44
N LEU A 73 -16.35 21.25 -20.62
CA LEU A 73 -16.61 22.55 -21.25
C LEU A 73 -18.09 22.73 -21.63
N ALA A 74 -18.75 21.68 -22.12
CA ALA A 74 -20.16 21.69 -22.46
C ALA A 74 -21.03 21.88 -21.20
N ARG A 75 -20.72 21.14 -20.11
CA ARG A 75 -21.37 21.26 -18.80
C ARG A 75 -21.24 22.67 -18.23
N ALA A 76 -20.03 23.22 -18.16
CA ALA A 76 -19.80 24.55 -17.58
C ALA A 76 -20.48 25.69 -18.35
N LYS A 77 -20.59 25.58 -19.69
CA LYS A 77 -21.20 26.61 -20.53
C LYS A 77 -22.67 26.37 -20.85
N ASN A 78 -23.25 25.27 -20.38
CA ASN A 78 -24.55 24.76 -20.84
C ASN A 78 -24.69 24.84 -22.37
N SER A 79 -23.68 24.31 -23.08
CA SER A 79 -23.52 24.46 -24.53
C SER A 79 -23.51 23.11 -25.23
N LYS A 80 -23.66 23.12 -26.56
CA LYS A 80 -23.63 21.89 -27.35
C LYS A 80 -22.23 21.24 -27.35
N PRO A 81 -22.16 19.90 -27.44
CA PRO A 81 -20.91 19.18 -27.70
C PRO A 81 -20.23 19.64 -28.99
N THR A 82 -18.93 19.43 -29.07
CA THR A 82 -18.20 19.48 -30.35
C THR A 82 -18.63 18.30 -31.21
N GLU A 83 -18.83 18.52 -32.52
CA GLU A 83 -19.25 17.44 -33.42
C GLU A 83 -18.08 16.52 -33.80
N PRO A 84 -18.28 15.18 -33.84
CA PRO A 84 -19.57 14.51 -33.69
C PRO A 84 -19.99 14.27 -32.23
N ALA A 85 -21.19 14.72 -31.85
CA ALA A 85 -21.65 14.68 -30.46
C ALA A 85 -21.75 13.25 -29.86
N TYR A 86 -21.89 12.22 -30.68
CA TYR A 86 -21.94 10.83 -30.21
C TYR A 86 -20.62 10.33 -29.61
N TYR A 87 -19.49 11.03 -29.83
CA TYR A 87 -18.23 10.70 -29.19
C TYR A 87 -18.32 10.77 -27.67
N HIS A 88 -19.16 11.66 -27.12
CA HIS A 88 -19.46 11.66 -25.68
C HIS A 88 -19.88 10.27 -25.21
N GLN A 89 -20.70 9.52 -25.95
CA GLN A 89 -21.19 8.21 -25.50
C GLN A 89 -20.11 7.11 -25.50
N ILE A 90 -19.23 7.12 -26.51
CA ILE A 90 -18.26 6.04 -26.72
C ILE A 90 -16.90 6.30 -26.07
N PHE A 91 -16.62 7.56 -25.69
CA PHE A 91 -15.33 8.00 -25.16
C PHE A 91 -15.42 8.75 -23.82
N GLU A 92 -16.61 8.96 -23.21
CA GLU A 92 -16.75 9.69 -21.92
C GLU A 92 -15.90 9.13 -20.78
N ARG A 93 -15.90 7.81 -20.56
CA ARG A 93 -15.32 7.21 -19.36
C ARG A 93 -14.56 5.91 -19.66
N GLY A 94 -13.29 5.85 -19.25
CA GLY A 94 -12.44 4.68 -19.39
C GLY A 94 -12.88 3.50 -18.52
N ILE A 95 -12.39 2.30 -18.87
CA ILE A 95 -12.67 1.08 -18.11
C ILE A 95 -11.83 1.00 -16.84
N TYR A 96 -12.43 0.55 -15.74
CA TYR A 96 -11.75 0.29 -14.47
C TYR A 96 -12.34 -0.97 -13.81
N PRO A 97 -11.90 -2.16 -14.25
CA PRO A 97 -12.40 -3.42 -13.72
C PRO A 97 -11.77 -3.73 -12.36
N ASP A 98 -12.50 -4.47 -11.53
CA ASP A 98 -11.96 -5.11 -10.33
C ASP A 98 -10.86 -6.11 -10.74
N VAL A 99 -9.70 -6.04 -10.08
CA VAL A 99 -8.55 -6.88 -10.44
C VAL A 99 -8.79 -8.37 -10.09
N ASP A 100 -9.57 -8.65 -9.05
CA ASP A 100 -9.92 -10.02 -8.62
C ASP A 100 -11.08 -10.61 -9.42
N ASP A 101 -12.04 -9.78 -9.81
CA ASP A 101 -13.21 -10.18 -10.58
C ASP A 101 -13.49 -9.17 -11.71
N PRO A 102 -12.82 -9.31 -12.88
CA PRO A 102 -12.97 -8.35 -13.98
C PRO A 102 -14.38 -8.25 -14.57
N SER A 103 -15.32 -9.13 -14.18
CA SER A 103 -16.73 -9.00 -14.54
C SER A 103 -17.42 -7.86 -13.79
N LYS A 104 -16.85 -7.42 -12.66
CA LYS A 104 -17.25 -6.23 -11.92
C LYS A 104 -16.40 -5.07 -12.39
N CYS A 105 -17.06 -4.02 -12.88
CA CYS A 105 -16.40 -2.81 -13.35
C CYS A 105 -17.26 -1.61 -12.97
N HIS A 106 -16.62 -0.48 -12.65
CA HIS A 106 -17.34 0.78 -12.53
C HIS A 106 -17.98 1.17 -13.87
N ASP A 107 -18.97 2.07 -13.82
CA ASP A 107 -19.59 2.64 -15.02
C ASP A 107 -18.51 3.14 -15.99
N HIS A 108 -18.65 2.77 -17.26
CA HIS A 108 -17.71 3.11 -18.32
C HIS A 108 -18.44 3.29 -19.65
N SER A 109 -17.79 3.92 -20.62
CA SER A 109 -18.35 4.08 -21.96
C SER A 109 -18.67 2.74 -22.59
N LYS A 110 -19.82 2.67 -23.27
CA LYS A 110 -20.13 1.53 -24.14
C LYS A 110 -19.23 1.61 -25.37
N LEU A 111 -18.31 0.66 -25.50
CA LEU A 111 -17.43 0.59 -26.66
C LEU A 111 -18.25 0.25 -27.92
N PRO A 112 -17.96 0.89 -29.07
CA PRO A 112 -18.59 0.55 -30.33
C PRO A 112 -18.03 -0.76 -30.88
N ASP A 113 -18.81 -1.48 -31.69
CA ASP A 113 -18.35 -2.71 -32.38
C ASP A 113 -17.19 -2.40 -33.34
N VAL A 114 -17.21 -1.19 -33.92
CA VAL A 114 -16.16 -0.65 -34.79
C VAL A 114 -15.83 0.75 -34.31
N PHE A 115 -14.57 0.97 -33.91
CA PHE A 115 -14.11 2.31 -33.54
C PHE A 115 -14.10 3.24 -34.75
N PRO A 116 -14.34 4.56 -34.55
CA PRO A 116 -14.08 5.56 -35.57
C PRO A 116 -12.62 5.47 -36.05
N CYS A 117 -12.37 5.81 -37.32
CA CYS A 117 -11.02 5.74 -37.83
C CYS A 117 -10.11 6.76 -37.12
N LEU A 118 -8.82 6.47 -37.02
CA LEU A 118 -7.85 7.34 -36.35
C LEU A 118 -7.92 8.78 -36.88
N GLY A 119 -8.03 8.96 -38.20
CA GLY A 119 -8.14 10.29 -38.82
C GLY A 119 -9.30 11.12 -38.29
N ASP A 120 -10.49 10.51 -38.14
CA ASP A 120 -11.67 11.20 -37.61
C ASP A 120 -11.52 11.56 -36.12
N ILE A 121 -10.88 10.68 -35.34
CA ILE A 121 -10.57 10.94 -33.93
C ILE A 121 -9.59 12.12 -33.80
N LEU A 122 -8.55 12.14 -34.63
CA LEU A 122 -7.58 13.25 -34.64
C LEU A 122 -8.22 14.57 -35.08
N VAL A 123 -9.10 14.56 -36.09
CA VAL A 123 -9.85 15.75 -36.50
C VAL A 123 -10.74 16.26 -35.37
N TYR A 124 -11.42 15.36 -34.64
CA TYR A 124 -12.20 15.74 -33.46
C TYR A 124 -11.33 16.36 -32.38
N ARG A 125 -10.18 15.75 -32.08
CA ARG A 125 -9.20 16.29 -31.12
C ARG A 125 -8.78 17.72 -31.47
N GLU A 126 -8.44 17.98 -32.73
CA GLU A 126 -8.06 19.33 -33.16
C GLU A 126 -9.22 20.33 -33.04
N ARG A 127 -10.47 19.92 -33.32
CA ARG A 127 -11.65 20.79 -33.07
C ARG A 127 -11.82 21.15 -31.59
N VAL A 128 -11.55 20.22 -30.68
CA VAL A 128 -11.59 20.48 -29.23
C VAL A 128 -10.45 21.39 -28.81
N LYS A 129 -9.23 21.18 -29.32
CA LYS A 129 -8.09 22.10 -29.11
C LYS A 129 -8.38 23.52 -29.62
N ASP A 130 -9.03 23.65 -30.78
CA ASP A 130 -9.48 24.93 -31.34
C ASP A 130 -10.55 25.57 -30.46
N ARG A 131 -11.51 24.78 -29.97
CA ARG A 131 -12.54 25.24 -29.02
C ARG A 131 -11.88 25.78 -27.75
N ILE A 132 -10.93 25.06 -27.15
CA ILE A 132 -10.17 25.53 -25.98
C ILE A 132 -9.42 26.83 -26.31
N THR A 133 -8.66 26.83 -27.40
CA THR A 133 -7.87 27.99 -27.85
C THR A 133 -8.72 29.23 -28.05
N SER A 134 -9.93 29.09 -28.60
CA SER A 134 -10.86 30.19 -28.82
C SER A 134 -11.32 30.86 -27.51
N LEU A 135 -11.40 30.11 -26.40
CA LEU A 135 -11.78 30.67 -25.09
C LEU A 135 -10.73 31.67 -24.59
N TYR A 136 -9.46 31.39 -24.83
CA TYR A 136 -8.33 32.26 -24.45
C TYR A 136 -8.18 33.51 -25.33
N GLN A 137 -8.99 33.68 -26.38
CA GLN A 137 -9.10 34.95 -27.11
C GLN A 137 -9.87 36.01 -26.31
N THR A 138 -10.49 35.61 -25.20
CA THR A 138 -11.21 36.47 -24.25
C THR A 138 -10.65 36.28 -22.85
N GLU A 139 -10.98 37.16 -21.91
CA GLU A 139 -10.60 36.99 -20.50
C GLU A 139 -11.53 36.04 -19.72
N ARG A 140 -12.47 35.37 -20.41
CA ARG A 140 -13.48 34.49 -19.77
C ARG A 140 -12.85 33.36 -18.95
N PRO A 141 -11.80 32.65 -19.39
CA PRO A 141 -11.15 31.63 -18.57
C PRO A 141 -10.73 32.10 -17.16
N TYR A 142 -10.38 33.38 -17.02
CA TYR A 142 -9.88 33.97 -15.77
C TYR A 142 -10.96 34.69 -14.95
N THR A 143 -12.09 35.02 -15.56
CA THR A 143 -13.18 35.80 -14.94
C THR A 143 -14.41 34.95 -14.61
N ASP A 144 -14.64 33.87 -15.38
CA ASP A 144 -15.70 32.88 -15.16
C ASP A 144 -15.07 31.66 -14.48
N ARG A 145 -15.26 31.55 -13.17
CA ARG A 145 -14.60 30.52 -12.35
C ARG A 145 -15.09 29.11 -12.68
N GLY A 146 -16.35 28.93 -13.04
CA GLY A 146 -16.88 27.64 -13.47
C GLY A 146 -16.25 27.18 -14.79
N LEU A 147 -16.06 28.10 -15.74
CA LEU A 147 -15.30 27.82 -16.95
C LEU A 147 -13.82 27.53 -16.65
N GLY A 148 -13.19 28.32 -15.79
CA GLY A 148 -11.81 28.10 -15.35
C GLY A 148 -11.61 26.74 -14.70
N ARG A 149 -12.56 26.28 -13.88
CA ARG A 149 -12.58 24.95 -13.26
C ARG A 149 -12.71 23.86 -14.31
N ALA A 150 -13.60 23.99 -15.29
CA ALA A 150 -13.74 23.01 -16.36
C ALA A 150 -12.46 22.87 -17.21
N LEU A 151 -11.81 23.99 -17.53
CA LEU A 151 -10.50 24.00 -18.19
C LEU A 151 -9.43 23.32 -17.33
N TRP A 152 -9.39 23.61 -16.04
CA TRP A 152 -8.45 22.99 -15.12
C TRP A 152 -8.67 21.48 -14.97
N VAL A 153 -9.92 21.03 -14.83
CA VAL A 153 -10.30 19.60 -14.79
C VAL A 153 -9.86 18.89 -16.07
N GLY A 154 -10.15 19.46 -17.24
CA GLY A 154 -9.71 18.91 -18.52
C GLY A 154 -8.19 18.81 -18.62
N PHE A 155 -7.48 19.89 -18.25
CA PHE A 155 -6.03 19.95 -18.30
C PHE A 155 -5.37 18.87 -17.43
N GLU A 156 -5.80 18.73 -16.16
CA GLU A 156 -5.20 17.76 -15.25
C GLU A 156 -5.60 16.31 -15.55
N HIS A 157 -6.72 16.10 -16.23
CA HIS A 157 -7.13 14.78 -16.70
C HIS A 157 -6.38 14.31 -17.96
N GLU A 158 -5.99 15.23 -18.85
CA GLU A 158 -5.13 14.91 -20.02
C GLU A 158 -3.71 14.49 -19.60
N VAL A 159 -3.24 14.92 -18.43
CA VAL A 159 -1.96 14.46 -17.87
C VAL A 159 -1.97 12.93 -17.79
N PRO A 160 -0.90 12.23 -18.23
CA PRO A 160 -0.88 10.77 -18.35
C PRO A 160 -0.76 10.08 -16.97
N ILE A 161 -1.81 10.19 -16.15
CA ILE A 161 -1.94 9.52 -14.85
C ILE A 161 -2.14 8.01 -15.07
N SER A 162 -2.78 7.62 -16.18
CA SER A 162 -3.23 6.25 -16.45
C SER A 162 -2.87 5.69 -17.84
N PHE A 163 -2.08 6.42 -18.64
CA PHE A 163 -1.77 5.98 -19.99
C PHE A 163 -0.74 4.84 -19.98
N PRO A 164 -1.00 3.70 -20.65
CA PRO A 164 -0.09 2.56 -20.67
C PRO A 164 1.13 2.83 -21.57
N LEU A 165 2.07 3.62 -21.06
CA LEU A 165 3.43 3.80 -21.59
C LEU A 165 4.25 2.53 -21.32
N GLN A 166 3.86 1.41 -21.93
CA GLN A 166 4.63 0.15 -21.93
C GLN A 166 4.78 -0.36 -23.35
N ILE A 167 5.33 0.44 -24.27
CA ILE A 167 5.54 -0.01 -25.65
C ILE A 167 6.86 0.48 -26.25
N CYS A 168 7.52 -0.49 -26.90
CA CYS A 168 8.57 -0.50 -27.92
C CYS A 168 10.08 -0.48 -27.53
N PRO A 169 10.89 -1.37 -28.14
CA PRO A 169 12.32 -1.53 -27.84
C PRO A 169 13.16 -0.54 -28.65
N GLY A 170 13.88 0.34 -27.98
CA GLY A 170 14.84 1.27 -28.59
C GLY A 170 16.03 1.47 -27.68
N GLN A 171 17.17 0.84 -27.98
CA GLN A 171 18.38 0.86 -27.13
C GLN A 171 18.68 2.21 -26.47
N THR A 172 18.66 2.26 -25.14
CA THR A 172 19.10 3.42 -24.34
C THR A 172 20.61 3.45 -24.14
N SER A 173 21.15 4.66 -24.12
CA SER A 173 22.55 4.94 -23.82
C SER A 173 22.88 4.69 -22.34
N GLN A 174 24.06 4.13 -22.12
CA GLN A 174 24.64 3.83 -20.81
C GLN A 174 24.77 5.08 -19.94
N SER A 175 24.16 5.07 -18.74
CA SER A 175 24.55 5.97 -17.65
C SER A 175 25.58 5.28 -16.78
N SER A 176 26.81 5.78 -16.81
CA SER A 176 27.91 5.31 -15.96
C SER A 176 27.83 5.94 -14.57
N GLN A 177 27.08 5.33 -13.65
CA GLN A 177 27.28 5.55 -12.22
C GLN A 177 27.43 4.18 -11.54
N LYS A 178 28.70 3.76 -11.41
CA LYS A 178 29.10 2.70 -10.49
C LYS A 178 29.58 3.37 -9.21
N GLN A 179 28.75 3.41 -8.16
CA GLN A 179 29.29 3.48 -6.80
C GLN A 179 28.23 3.10 -5.75
N LEU A 180 28.69 2.29 -4.78
CA LEU A 180 28.08 2.00 -3.47
C LEU A 180 27.01 0.90 -3.41
N LEU A 181 27.43 -0.35 -3.62
CA LEU A 181 26.76 -1.52 -3.05
C LEU A 181 27.68 -2.19 -2.03
N HIS A 182 27.98 -1.51 -0.93
CA HIS A 182 28.42 -2.14 0.30
C HIS A 182 27.73 -1.39 1.46
N ASP A 183 27.02 -2.15 2.28
CA ASP A 183 26.28 -1.76 3.50
C ASP A 183 24.90 -1.10 3.33
N ALA A 184 23.85 -1.91 3.16
CA ALA A 184 22.47 -1.47 3.39
C ALA A 184 21.56 -2.67 3.72
N PHE A 185 21.59 -3.11 4.98
CA PHE A 185 20.55 -4.02 5.53
C PHE A 185 20.10 -3.64 6.93
N ARG A 186 20.50 -2.47 7.40
CA ARG A 186 19.82 -1.81 8.51
C ARG A 186 19.04 -0.67 7.91
N ILE A 187 17.78 -0.54 8.32
CA ILE A 187 17.07 0.75 8.26
C ILE A 187 18.06 1.74 8.90
N HIS A 188 18.78 2.52 8.09
CA HIS A 188 19.44 3.70 8.59
C HIS A 188 18.30 4.70 8.71
N GLY A 189 17.53 4.52 9.79
CA GLY A 189 16.30 5.24 10.00
C GLY A 189 16.62 6.70 10.11
N SER A 190 16.03 7.48 9.23
CA SER A 190 16.05 8.91 9.34
C SER A 190 14.85 9.30 10.19
N ARG A 191 15.11 10.05 11.26
CA ARG A 191 14.08 10.47 12.19
C ARG A 191 13.31 11.67 11.65
N CYS A 192 12.00 11.53 11.50
CA CYS A 192 11.10 12.65 11.27
C CYS A 192 10.50 13.07 12.63
N PRO A 193 10.71 14.32 13.09
CA PRO A 193 10.22 14.77 14.38
C PRO A 193 8.69 14.84 14.41
N GLN A 194 8.12 14.77 15.62
CA GLN A 194 6.70 15.08 15.81
C GLN A 194 6.39 16.46 15.24
N GLN A 195 5.30 16.57 14.49
CA GLN A 195 4.87 17.84 13.91
C GLN A 195 3.37 17.90 13.68
N THR A 196 2.86 19.12 13.72
CA THR A 196 1.51 19.45 13.29
C THR A 196 1.58 20.14 11.93
N PHE A 197 0.74 19.73 11.01
CA PHE A 197 0.66 20.27 9.65
C PHE A 197 -0.75 20.13 9.09
N THR A 198 -1.01 20.83 7.99
CA THR A 198 -2.32 20.88 7.34
C THR A 198 -2.32 20.00 6.11
N ILE A 199 -3.34 19.16 5.95
CA ILE A 199 -3.60 18.34 4.76
C ILE A 199 -4.73 18.99 3.97
N GLY A 200 -4.65 18.92 2.64
CA GLY A 200 -5.60 19.56 1.74
C GLY A 200 -5.41 21.08 1.64
N TYR A 201 -6.29 21.74 0.88
CA TYR A 201 -6.34 23.20 0.81
C TYR A 201 -7.73 23.72 0.46
N HIS A 202 -7.96 25.00 0.79
CA HIS A 202 -9.27 25.60 0.73
C HIS A 202 -9.71 25.97 -0.70
N ASP A 203 -10.41 25.03 -1.36
CA ASP A 203 -11.20 25.26 -2.58
C ASP A 203 -12.58 24.59 -2.44
N PRO A 204 -13.56 25.25 -1.79
CA PRO A 204 -14.88 24.66 -1.57
C PRO A 204 -15.61 24.39 -2.89
N GLU A 205 -16.56 23.46 -2.88
CA GLU A 205 -17.41 23.10 -4.04
C GLU A 205 -18.47 24.19 -4.32
N ARG A 206 -17.96 25.37 -4.69
CA ARG A 206 -18.73 26.54 -5.10
C ARG A 206 -17.80 27.51 -5.84
N ASP A 207 -18.31 28.20 -6.85
CA ASP A 207 -17.49 29.07 -7.70
C ASP A 207 -17.52 30.55 -7.29
N GLU A 208 -18.19 30.91 -6.20
CA GLU A 208 -18.10 32.25 -5.63
C GLU A 208 -16.80 32.47 -4.83
N GLY A 209 -16.54 33.73 -4.51
CA GLY A 209 -15.42 34.16 -3.68
C GLY A 209 -14.19 34.59 -4.49
N PRO A 210 -13.06 34.85 -3.81
CA PRO A 210 -11.85 35.31 -4.47
C PRO A 210 -11.25 34.22 -5.37
N ASN A 211 -10.43 34.65 -6.32
CA ASN A 211 -9.64 33.74 -7.13
C ASN A 211 -8.67 32.93 -6.26
N ARG A 212 -8.49 31.66 -6.61
CA ARG A 212 -7.71 30.67 -5.85
C ARG A 212 -7.42 29.45 -6.73
N PHE A 213 -6.38 28.68 -6.39
CA PHE A 213 -6.11 27.38 -7.03
C PHE A 213 -7.30 26.41 -6.86
N PHE A 214 -7.50 25.56 -7.84
CA PHE A 214 -8.55 24.54 -7.85
C PHE A 214 -8.05 23.23 -7.26
N ALA A 215 -8.91 22.50 -6.55
CA ALA A 215 -8.61 21.20 -5.94
C ALA A 215 -9.57 20.12 -6.42
N TRP A 216 -9.05 18.89 -6.58
CA TRP A 216 -9.89 17.71 -6.74
C TRP A 216 -10.68 17.49 -5.45
N ASP A 217 -11.86 16.87 -5.54
CA ASP A 217 -12.74 16.65 -4.37
C ASP A 217 -12.05 15.98 -3.18
N ASN A 218 -11.13 15.04 -3.44
CA ASN A 218 -10.38 14.33 -2.41
C ASN A 218 -9.25 15.15 -1.74
N GLU A 219 -8.99 16.38 -2.20
CA GLU A 219 -7.96 17.29 -1.68
C GLU A 219 -8.51 18.51 -0.93
N ARG A 220 -9.84 18.68 -0.94
CA ARG A 220 -10.51 19.87 -0.41
C ARG A 220 -10.63 19.84 1.11
N GLU A 221 -11.02 21.00 1.63
CA GLU A 221 -11.31 21.25 3.04
C GLU A 221 -10.11 20.94 3.94
N PRO A 222 -9.23 21.93 4.15
CA PRO A 222 -7.99 21.70 4.88
C PRO A 222 -8.28 21.30 6.33
N TYR A 223 -7.53 20.31 6.81
CA TYR A 223 -7.61 19.88 8.20
C TYR A 223 -6.21 19.71 8.79
N ASP A 224 -6.08 19.99 10.09
CA ASP A 224 -4.82 19.88 10.81
C ASP A 224 -4.69 18.49 11.45
N ILE A 225 -3.50 17.92 11.35
CA ILE A 225 -3.16 16.65 11.97
C ILE A 225 -1.84 16.78 12.73
N THR A 226 -1.72 16.07 13.85
CA THR A 226 -0.45 15.92 14.58
C THR A 226 0.03 14.50 14.42
N VAL A 227 1.22 14.33 13.84
CA VAL A 227 1.86 13.02 13.67
C VAL A 227 3.00 12.93 14.67
N PRO A 228 3.09 11.84 15.46
CA PRO A 228 4.19 11.62 16.39
C PRO A 228 5.53 11.52 15.66
N GLN A 229 6.63 11.51 16.41
CA GLN A 229 7.93 11.24 15.83
C GLN A 229 7.94 9.83 15.23
N ILE A 230 8.48 9.70 14.03
CA ILE A 230 8.62 8.41 13.34
C ILE A 230 10.05 8.20 12.85
N GLU A 231 10.44 6.93 12.77
CA GLU A 231 11.67 6.50 12.15
C GLU A 231 11.35 5.78 10.83
N ALA A 232 11.87 6.32 9.74
CA ALA A 232 11.56 5.85 8.39
C ALA A 232 12.85 5.67 7.58
N GLN A 233 12.80 4.79 6.58
CA GLN A 233 13.86 4.73 5.58
C GLN A 233 14.03 6.11 4.91
N GLY A 234 15.28 6.57 4.84
CA GLY A 234 15.65 7.83 4.20
C GLY A 234 15.15 7.93 2.77
N ARG A 235 15.19 6.83 2.02
CA ARG A 235 14.71 6.73 0.63
C ARG A 235 13.75 5.55 0.45
N PRO A 236 12.99 5.52 -0.66
CA PRO A 236 12.33 4.32 -1.12
C PRO A 236 13.27 3.12 -1.30
N VAL A 237 12.67 1.93 -1.29
CA VAL A 237 13.34 0.67 -1.61
C VAL A 237 13.79 0.69 -3.07
N ILE A 238 15.03 0.25 -3.32
CA ILE A 238 15.62 0.20 -4.66
C ILE A 238 15.58 -1.22 -5.24
N ASN A 239 15.69 -1.33 -6.57
CA ASN A 239 15.65 -2.61 -7.27
C ASN A 239 16.70 -3.62 -6.74
N GLY A 240 17.89 -3.17 -6.36
CA GLY A 240 18.93 -4.04 -5.80
C GLY A 240 18.56 -4.65 -4.46
N GLU A 241 17.82 -3.94 -3.61
CA GLU A 241 17.31 -4.47 -2.35
C GLU A 241 16.19 -5.49 -2.60
N TYR A 242 15.28 -5.17 -3.52
CA TYR A 242 14.19 -6.05 -3.91
C TYR A 242 14.68 -7.34 -4.60
N ALA A 243 15.73 -7.25 -5.44
CA ALA A 243 16.37 -8.41 -6.06
C ALA A 243 16.94 -9.38 -5.02
N LYS A 244 17.57 -8.86 -3.95
CA LYS A 244 18.07 -9.70 -2.85
C LYS A 244 16.93 -10.37 -2.10
N TYR A 245 15.82 -9.66 -1.87
CA TYR A 245 14.60 -10.25 -1.30
C TYR A 245 14.12 -11.44 -2.12
N LEU A 246 13.93 -11.28 -3.43
CA LEU A 246 13.42 -12.34 -4.31
C LEU A 246 14.29 -13.59 -4.31
N VAL A 247 15.61 -13.41 -4.32
CA VAL A 247 16.59 -14.51 -4.21
C VAL A 247 16.47 -15.22 -2.86
N ASN A 248 16.38 -14.47 -1.75
CA ASN A 248 16.33 -15.04 -0.40
C ASN A 248 15.05 -15.84 -0.12
N VAL A 249 13.91 -15.41 -0.67
CA VAL A 249 12.63 -16.14 -0.50
C VAL A 249 12.42 -17.23 -1.54
N ASN A 250 13.38 -17.45 -2.44
CA ASN A 250 13.29 -18.37 -3.57
C ASN A 250 11.98 -18.25 -4.37
N LYS A 251 11.54 -17.00 -4.63
CA LYS A 251 10.31 -16.74 -5.42
C LYS A 251 10.67 -16.35 -6.85
N LEU A 252 9.98 -16.98 -7.80
CA LEU A 252 10.18 -16.76 -9.24
C LEU A 252 9.35 -15.62 -9.84
N GLN A 253 8.40 -15.05 -9.07
CA GLN A 253 7.55 -13.95 -9.51
C GLN A 253 8.31 -12.63 -9.34
N ILE A 254 8.60 -11.99 -10.47
CA ILE A 254 9.20 -10.67 -10.55
C ILE A 254 8.13 -9.62 -10.80
N PRO A 255 8.37 -8.33 -10.43
CA PRO A 255 7.46 -7.24 -10.74
C PRO A 255 7.13 -7.16 -12.23
N ALA A 256 5.92 -6.74 -12.58
CA ALA A 256 5.50 -6.62 -14.00
C ALA A 256 6.33 -5.58 -14.79
N THR A 257 6.99 -4.66 -14.08
CA THR A 257 7.94 -3.68 -14.60
C THR A 257 9.29 -4.29 -14.97
N TRP A 258 9.55 -5.54 -14.63
CA TRP A 258 10.78 -6.26 -14.95
C TRP A 258 10.55 -7.24 -16.11
N SER A 259 11.62 -7.64 -16.77
CA SER A 259 11.65 -8.69 -17.78
C SER A 259 12.79 -9.68 -17.53
N LYS A 260 12.55 -10.94 -17.90
CA LYS A 260 13.57 -11.99 -17.90
C LYS A 260 14.30 -11.97 -19.24
N THR A 261 15.62 -12.00 -19.21
CA THR A 261 16.45 -12.18 -20.42
C THR A 261 16.74 -13.66 -20.68
N HIS A 262 16.69 -14.51 -19.64
CA HIS A 262 16.85 -15.95 -19.68
C HIS A 262 16.02 -16.64 -18.58
N ASP A 263 15.71 -17.93 -18.72
CA ASP A 263 14.95 -18.70 -17.72
C ASP A 263 15.71 -18.85 -16.40
N ALA A 264 15.05 -18.51 -15.28
CA ALA A 264 15.59 -18.64 -13.93
C ALA A 264 15.52 -20.08 -13.44
N ARG A 265 16.57 -20.55 -12.76
CA ARG A 265 16.57 -21.83 -12.03
C ARG A 265 16.22 -21.57 -10.55
N SER A 266 15.69 -22.56 -9.86
CA SER A 266 15.29 -22.45 -8.43
C SER A 266 16.46 -22.18 -7.46
N ASP A 267 17.70 -22.31 -7.91
CA ASP A 267 18.89 -22.26 -7.04
C ASP A 267 19.84 -21.12 -7.49
N GLU A 268 19.26 -20.00 -7.92
CA GLU A 268 20.01 -18.90 -8.52
C GLU A 268 20.60 -17.95 -7.45
N ASP A 269 21.91 -17.67 -7.53
CA ASP A 269 22.55 -16.67 -6.68
C ASP A 269 22.21 -15.23 -7.13
N TYR A 270 22.46 -14.25 -6.26
CA TYR A 270 22.15 -12.84 -6.52
C TYR A 270 22.81 -12.29 -7.79
N THR A 271 24.06 -12.68 -8.08
CA THR A 271 24.80 -12.18 -9.24
C THR A 271 24.19 -12.68 -10.53
N THR A 272 23.84 -13.96 -10.59
CA THR A 272 23.21 -14.60 -11.73
C THR A 272 21.81 -14.01 -11.94
N PHE A 273 21.05 -13.85 -10.84
CA PHE A 273 19.72 -13.24 -10.88
C PHE A 273 19.77 -11.83 -11.47
N VAL A 274 20.71 -10.98 -11.03
CA VAL A 274 20.90 -9.63 -11.57
C VAL A 274 21.27 -9.66 -13.06
N ALA A 275 22.09 -10.61 -13.51
CA ALA A 275 22.50 -10.72 -14.90
C ALA A 275 21.37 -11.18 -15.84
N ARG A 276 20.34 -11.87 -15.32
CA ARG A 276 19.22 -12.43 -16.10
C ARG A 276 17.97 -11.56 -16.14
N HIS A 277 18.00 -10.39 -15.52
CA HIS A 277 16.83 -9.52 -15.45
C HIS A 277 17.12 -8.12 -15.99
N SER A 278 16.07 -7.46 -16.45
CA SER A 278 16.07 -6.10 -16.93
C SER A 278 14.81 -5.35 -16.48
N ILE A 279 14.89 -4.03 -16.41
CA ILE A 279 13.78 -3.13 -16.14
C ILE A 279 13.18 -2.66 -17.47
N LYS A 280 11.87 -2.79 -17.63
CA LYS A 280 11.15 -2.26 -18.79
C LYS A 280 11.10 -0.74 -18.69
N THR A 281 11.51 -0.07 -19.76
CA THR A 281 11.36 1.39 -19.89
C THR A 281 10.64 1.71 -21.20
N VAL A 282 10.30 2.98 -21.39
CA VAL A 282 9.70 3.48 -22.64
C VAL A 282 10.61 3.24 -23.85
N TRP A 283 11.92 3.17 -23.63
CA TRP A 283 12.91 2.86 -24.66
C TRP A 283 13.29 1.35 -24.65
N GLY A 284 12.51 0.50 -23.98
CA GLY A 284 12.79 -0.93 -23.87
C GLY A 284 13.65 -1.30 -22.66
N PRO A 285 14.18 -2.54 -22.62
CA PRO A 285 14.75 -3.10 -21.41
C PRO A 285 16.13 -2.53 -21.08
N VAL A 286 16.29 -2.02 -19.86
CA VAL A 286 17.58 -1.65 -19.26
C VAL A 286 18.07 -2.80 -18.37
N PRO A 287 19.29 -3.33 -18.54
CA PRO A 287 19.81 -4.39 -17.68
C PRO A 287 19.70 -4.04 -16.19
N LEU A 288 19.25 -4.97 -15.35
CA LEU A 288 19.04 -4.71 -13.92
C LEU A 288 20.33 -4.26 -13.23
N SER A 289 21.49 -4.75 -13.70
CA SER A 289 22.81 -4.32 -13.23
C SER A 289 23.12 -2.82 -13.40
N GLN A 290 22.37 -2.11 -14.24
CA GLN A 290 22.47 -0.65 -14.46
C GLN A 290 21.38 0.15 -13.76
N ALA A 291 20.43 -0.51 -13.12
CA ALA A 291 19.25 0.09 -12.51
C ALA A 291 19.03 -0.39 -11.06
N LEU A 292 20.09 -0.88 -10.40
CA LEU A 292 20.02 -1.40 -9.02
C LEU A 292 19.63 -0.32 -8.00
N ASP A 293 19.98 0.93 -8.28
CA ASP A 293 19.75 2.14 -7.47
C ASP A 293 18.46 2.88 -7.84
N TRP A 294 17.72 2.40 -8.85
CA TRP A 294 16.41 2.94 -9.22
C TRP A 294 15.34 2.45 -8.22
N PRO A 295 14.25 3.22 -8.02
CA PRO A 295 13.14 2.78 -7.19
C PRO A 295 12.54 1.49 -7.73
N VAL A 296 12.26 0.53 -6.86
CA VAL A 296 11.42 -0.61 -7.25
C VAL A 296 9.98 -0.15 -7.41
N MET A 297 9.32 -0.58 -8.48
CA MET A 297 7.89 -0.34 -8.71
C MET A 297 7.16 -1.67 -8.75
N ALA A 298 6.19 -1.83 -7.86
CA ALA A 298 5.48 -3.09 -7.66
C ALA A 298 4.05 -2.82 -7.16
N SER A 299 3.18 -3.83 -7.30
CA SER A 299 1.83 -3.83 -6.72
C SER A 299 1.88 -3.75 -5.20
N PHE A 300 0.79 -3.29 -4.57
CA PHE A 300 0.73 -3.23 -3.11
C PHE A 300 0.94 -4.60 -2.46
N ASP A 301 0.36 -5.67 -3.04
CA ASP A 301 0.55 -7.05 -2.55
C ASP A 301 2.02 -7.49 -2.60
N GLU A 302 2.77 -7.10 -3.63
CA GLU A 302 4.21 -7.37 -3.74
C GLU A 302 5.03 -6.59 -2.72
N VAL A 303 4.62 -5.36 -2.45
CA VAL A 303 5.24 -4.47 -1.47
C VAL A 303 4.99 -4.96 -0.05
N GLU A 304 3.76 -5.33 0.29
CA GLU A 304 3.38 -5.84 1.62
C GLU A 304 4.19 -7.09 1.99
N ARG A 305 4.35 -8.03 1.05
CA ARG A 305 5.19 -9.22 1.25
C ARG A 305 6.66 -8.88 1.48
N TYR A 306 7.18 -7.84 0.81
CA TYR A 306 8.54 -7.36 1.06
C TYR A 306 8.65 -6.73 2.45
N SER A 307 7.69 -5.87 2.83
CA SER A 307 7.67 -5.22 4.15
C SER A 307 7.65 -6.25 5.29
N GLN A 308 6.81 -7.28 5.18
CA GLN A 308 6.75 -8.39 6.13
C GLN A 308 8.08 -9.14 6.22
N TRP A 309 8.70 -9.46 5.09
CA TRP A 309 10.02 -10.10 5.06
C TRP A 309 11.11 -9.23 5.68
N ALA A 310 11.04 -7.92 5.47
CA ALA A 310 11.97 -6.94 6.04
C ALA A 310 11.72 -6.68 7.53
N GLY A 311 10.66 -7.23 8.13
CA GLY A 311 10.29 -7.00 9.53
C GLY A 311 9.84 -5.57 9.81
N ALA A 312 9.21 -4.91 8.84
CA ALA A 312 8.82 -3.51 8.91
C ALA A 312 7.42 -3.29 8.31
N ARG A 313 6.92 -2.05 8.34
CA ARG A 313 5.62 -1.67 7.74
C ARG A 313 5.76 -0.53 6.76
N LEU A 314 4.72 -0.28 5.98
CA LEU A 314 4.59 0.97 5.23
C LEU A 314 4.17 2.11 6.18
N PRO A 315 4.57 3.37 5.88
CA PRO A 315 3.99 4.53 6.55
C PRO A 315 2.50 4.66 6.21
N THR A 316 1.72 5.13 7.17
CA THR A 316 0.36 5.64 6.91
C THR A 316 0.40 6.87 6.02
N LEU A 317 -0.74 7.27 5.46
CA LEU A 317 -0.88 8.50 4.67
C LEU A 317 -0.37 9.73 5.45
N HIS A 318 -0.72 9.84 6.72
CA HIS A 318 -0.34 10.97 7.56
C HIS A 318 1.15 10.96 7.87
N GLU A 319 1.74 9.80 8.15
CA GLU A 319 3.17 9.65 8.36
C GLU A 319 3.99 10.01 7.13
N LEU A 320 3.59 9.54 5.95
CA LEU A 320 4.31 9.84 4.72
C LEU A 320 4.20 11.33 4.35
N ARG A 321 3.02 11.94 4.54
CA ARG A 321 2.85 13.40 4.38
C ARG A 321 3.65 14.20 5.40
N SER A 322 3.83 13.67 6.63
CA SER A 322 4.71 14.26 7.64
C SER A 322 6.17 14.29 7.15
N ILE A 323 6.64 13.20 6.56
CA ILE A 323 7.99 13.13 5.96
C ILE A 323 8.13 14.17 4.84
N HIS A 324 7.18 14.22 3.91
CA HIS A 324 7.20 15.21 2.83
C HIS A 324 7.21 16.64 3.39
N GLU A 325 6.28 17.00 4.27
CA GLU A 325 6.23 18.34 4.88
C GLU A 325 7.53 18.70 5.64
N TYR A 326 8.16 17.73 6.33
CA TYR A 326 9.44 17.94 7.00
C TYR A 326 10.55 18.30 6.02
N VAL A 327 10.67 17.55 4.93
CA VAL A 327 11.71 17.76 3.91
C VAL A 327 11.46 19.08 3.19
N GLU A 328 10.22 19.36 2.79
CA GLU A 328 9.89 20.57 2.04
C GLU A 328 10.09 21.84 2.88
N ARG A 329 9.80 21.82 4.19
CA ARG A 329 10.13 22.96 5.08
C ARG A 329 11.63 23.21 5.18
N ARG A 330 12.46 22.16 5.15
CA ARG A 330 13.93 22.30 5.13
C ARG A 330 14.44 22.87 3.80
N ARG A 331 13.65 22.72 2.74
CA ARG A 331 13.85 23.36 1.43
C ARG A 331 13.20 24.74 1.33
N GLU A 332 12.87 25.35 2.46
CA GLU A 332 12.27 26.69 2.56
C GLU A 332 10.87 26.80 1.92
N ALA A 333 10.18 25.68 1.69
CA ALA A 333 8.78 25.72 1.27
C ALA A 333 7.89 26.28 2.39
N PRO A 334 6.88 27.12 2.06
CA PRO A 334 5.94 27.64 3.04
C PRO A 334 5.23 26.52 3.80
N GLY A 335 5.09 26.71 5.12
CA GLY A 335 4.36 25.77 5.97
C GLY A 335 2.90 25.64 5.54
N SER A 336 2.37 24.42 5.60
CA SER A 336 1.01 24.06 5.14
C SER A 336 -0.14 24.81 5.80
N LYS A 337 0.04 25.49 6.94
CA LYS A 337 -1.02 26.29 7.59
C LYS A 337 -1.63 27.37 6.69
N VAL A 338 -0.88 27.84 5.69
CA VAL A 338 -1.41 28.77 4.69
C VAL A 338 -2.63 28.18 3.97
N ASN A 339 -2.72 26.86 3.83
CA ASN A 339 -3.76 26.16 3.08
C ASN A 339 -5.20 26.40 3.59
N HIS A 340 -5.38 26.93 4.81
CA HIS A 340 -6.67 27.40 5.36
C HIS A 340 -7.20 28.69 4.71
N GLN A 341 -6.42 29.32 3.83
CA GLN A 341 -6.78 30.56 3.14
C GLN A 341 -6.81 30.36 1.63
N PHE A 342 -7.45 31.30 0.94
CA PHE A 342 -7.46 31.35 -0.52
C PHE A 342 -6.13 31.91 -1.05
N HIS A 343 -5.50 31.18 -1.99
CA HIS A 343 -4.22 31.57 -2.57
C HIS A 343 -4.23 31.54 -4.08
N THR A 344 -3.62 32.56 -4.67
CA THR A 344 -3.15 32.57 -6.05
C THR A 344 -1.63 32.50 -6.15
N ASN A 345 -0.92 32.44 -5.01
CA ASN A 345 0.53 32.25 -4.98
C ASN A 345 0.88 30.76 -5.14
N PRO A 346 1.56 30.34 -6.22
CA PRO A 346 1.88 28.93 -6.44
C PRO A 346 2.72 28.31 -5.31
N LYS A 347 3.66 29.07 -4.71
CA LYS A 347 4.51 28.56 -3.62
C LYS A 347 3.74 28.15 -2.37
N ALA A 348 2.49 28.60 -2.21
CA ALA A 348 1.66 28.19 -1.08
C ALA A 348 1.25 26.70 -1.19
N ILE A 349 0.96 26.25 -2.42
CA ILE A 349 0.33 24.96 -2.70
C ILE A 349 1.34 23.94 -3.26
N PHE A 350 2.26 24.40 -4.10
CA PHE A 350 3.19 23.55 -4.81
C PHE A 350 4.64 23.72 -4.35
N VAL A 351 5.47 22.71 -4.63
CA VAL A 351 6.88 22.64 -4.23
C VAL A 351 7.82 22.76 -5.43
N ASP A 352 9.06 23.15 -5.17
CA ASP A 352 10.11 23.12 -6.17
C ASP A 352 10.51 21.68 -6.50
N LEU A 353 10.45 21.34 -7.80
CA LEU A 353 10.78 20.02 -8.31
C LEU A 353 12.10 19.99 -9.09
N SER A 354 12.89 21.06 -9.11
CA SER A 354 14.06 21.22 -9.99
C SER A 354 15.11 20.12 -9.88
N GLU A 355 15.23 19.49 -8.71
CA GLU A 355 16.18 18.40 -8.46
C GLU A 355 15.52 17.01 -8.54
N THR A 356 14.28 16.93 -9.03
CA THR A 356 13.48 15.69 -9.10
C THR A 356 13.34 15.17 -10.53
N ASN A 357 13.05 13.87 -10.66
CA ASN A 357 12.70 13.27 -11.94
C ASN A 357 11.18 13.29 -12.14
N SER A 358 10.63 14.45 -12.54
CA SER A 358 9.20 14.68 -12.77
C SER A 358 8.95 15.36 -14.11
N GLY A 359 7.71 15.34 -14.61
CA GLY A 359 7.33 16.14 -15.78
C GLY A 359 8.14 15.86 -17.04
N PHE A 360 8.41 14.59 -17.33
CA PHE A 360 9.16 14.11 -18.49
C PHE A 360 10.59 14.67 -18.59
N GLN A 361 11.27 14.98 -17.47
CA GLN A 361 12.73 15.19 -17.55
C GLN A 361 13.43 13.98 -18.16
N ASN A 362 12.99 12.78 -17.77
CA ASN A 362 13.38 11.51 -18.38
C ASN A 362 12.11 10.70 -18.69
N PHE A 363 12.18 9.80 -19.67
CA PHE A 363 11.10 8.86 -20.02
C PHE A 363 11.23 7.52 -19.28
N HIS A 364 11.87 7.54 -18.11
CA HIS A 364 12.09 6.38 -17.26
C HIS A 364 12.43 6.82 -15.84
N PRO A 365 12.35 5.90 -14.86
CA PRO A 365 12.84 6.15 -13.51
C PRO A 365 14.35 6.41 -13.51
N MET A 366 14.83 7.07 -12.47
CA MET A 366 16.24 7.38 -12.27
C MET A 366 16.70 6.89 -10.89
N GLY A 367 18.01 6.73 -10.74
CA GLY A 367 18.62 6.37 -9.46
C GLY A 367 18.27 7.37 -8.36
N ILE A 368 18.09 6.88 -7.13
CA ILE A 368 17.73 7.73 -5.99
C ILE A 368 18.99 8.39 -5.42
N THR A 369 19.27 9.62 -5.84
CA THR A 369 20.43 10.42 -5.41
C THR A 369 20.16 11.17 -4.10
N HIS A 370 19.89 10.43 -3.02
CA HIS A 370 19.76 11.01 -1.68
C HIS A 370 21.12 11.03 -0.95
N ASN A 371 21.39 12.10 -0.20
CA ASN A 371 22.65 12.29 0.55
C ASN A 371 22.58 11.71 1.97
N GLY A 372 21.81 10.63 2.18
CA GLY A 372 21.61 10.01 3.50
C GLY A 372 20.53 10.68 4.38
N ASP A 373 19.82 11.68 3.86
CA ASP A 373 18.66 12.32 4.49
C ASP A 373 17.32 11.76 3.93
N LEU A 374 16.19 12.15 4.54
CA LEU A 374 14.85 11.83 4.06
C LEU A 374 14.59 12.42 2.66
N CYS A 375 14.16 11.58 1.72
CA CYS A 375 13.54 11.96 0.45
C CYS A 375 12.17 12.60 0.70
N GLY A 376 11.98 13.80 0.16
CA GLY A 376 10.73 14.56 0.19
C GLY A 376 9.84 14.26 -1.01
N LEU A 377 9.01 15.23 -1.37
CA LEU A 377 8.03 15.08 -2.45
C LEU A 377 8.75 15.09 -3.81
N GLY A 378 8.70 13.98 -4.54
CA GLY A 378 9.31 13.85 -5.87
C GLY A 378 10.76 13.32 -5.89
N ASP A 379 11.43 13.18 -4.73
CA ASP A 379 12.82 12.69 -4.63
C ASP A 379 12.97 11.16 -4.74
N THR A 380 12.00 10.51 -5.36
CA THR A 380 11.81 9.06 -5.32
C THR A 380 12.34 8.36 -6.57
N GLY A 381 13.11 9.07 -7.40
CA GLY A 381 13.57 8.58 -8.70
C GLY A 381 12.49 8.61 -9.79
N GLY A 382 11.39 9.34 -9.57
CA GLY A 382 10.26 9.44 -10.51
C GLY A 382 9.19 8.37 -10.29
N ALA A 383 8.88 8.07 -9.04
CA ALA A 383 7.86 7.11 -8.64
C ALA A 383 6.96 7.70 -7.54
N ALA A 384 5.64 7.54 -7.63
CA ALA A 384 4.80 7.86 -6.48
C ALA A 384 5.02 6.84 -5.35
N GLU A 385 4.48 7.06 -4.16
CA GLU A 385 4.74 6.21 -2.99
C GLU A 385 3.46 5.61 -2.43
N TRP A 386 3.49 4.30 -2.19
CA TRP A 386 2.45 3.59 -1.47
C TRP A 386 2.37 4.03 -0.01
N THR A 387 1.16 4.09 0.52
CA THR A 387 0.88 4.21 1.95
C THR A 387 0.20 2.93 2.44
N GLY A 388 0.26 2.66 3.74
CA GLY A 388 -0.53 1.62 4.39
C GLY A 388 -1.98 2.02 4.67
N THR A 389 -2.50 3.08 4.03
CA THR A 389 -3.83 3.65 4.31
C THR A 389 -4.76 3.47 3.11
N LEU A 390 -5.99 3.01 3.35
CA LEU A 390 -7.02 2.92 2.32
C LEU A 390 -7.33 4.30 1.73
N PHE A 391 -7.66 4.35 0.44
CA PHE A 391 -8.22 5.55 -0.16
C PHE A 391 -9.67 5.69 0.31
N ALA A 392 -9.90 6.67 1.18
CA ALA A 392 -11.16 6.88 1.88
C ALA A 392 -11.51 8.38 1.98
N PRO A 393 -12.79 8.74 2.26
CA PRO A 393 -13.20 10.11 2.40
C PRO A 393 -12.36 10.86 3.44
N GLN A 394 -11.72 11.95 3.03
CA GLN A 394 -11.04 12.86 3.95
C GLN A 394 -12.07 13.67 4.76
N PRO A 395 -11.69 14.25 5.92
CA PRO A 395 -12.57 15.14 6.68
C PRO A 395 -13.21 16.22 5.80
N GLY A 396 -14.55 16.28 5.78
CA GLY A 396 -15.29 17.25 4.97
C GLY A 396 -15.42 16.90 3.49
N PHE A 397 -15.05 15.68 3.07
CA PHE A 397 -15.18 15.25 1.68
C PHE A 397 -16.60 15.42 1.13
N LYS A 398 -16.67 16.04 -0.05
CA LYS A 398 -17.84 16.11 -0.91
C LYS A 398 -17.39 15.91 -2.35
N ALA A 399 -17.99 14.95 -3.05
CA ALA A 399 -17.78 14.73 -4.47
C ALA A 399 -18.00 16.02 -5.28
N MET A 400 -17.22 16.22 -6.35
CA MET A 400 -17.37 17.39 -7.23
C MET A 400 -18.69 17.33 -7.98
N ASP A 401 -19.41 18.44 -8.11
CA ASP A 401 -20.67 18.51 -8.85
C ASP A 401 -20.43 18.33 -10.36
N ILE A 402 -19.31 18.81 -10.90
CA ILE A 402 -18.97 18.70 -12.34
C ILE A 402 -18.49 17.30 -12.75
N TYR A 403 -17.95 16.51 -11.80
CA TYR A 403 -17.46 15.14 -12.01
C TYR A 403 -17.57 14.28 -10.72
N PRO A 404 -18.78 13.86 -10.33
CA PRO A 404 -19.00 13.20 -9.03
C PRO A 404 -18.27 11.87 -8.84
N GLY A 405 -18.10 11.10 -9.93
CA GLY A 405 -17.46 9.79 -9.92
C GLY A 405 -15.93 9.81 -9.97
N TYR A 406 -15.28 10.99 -9.88
CA TYR A 406 -13.82 11.09 -9.96
C TYR A 406 -13.13 10.37 -8.79
N SER A 407 -13.51 10.69 -7.54
CA SER A 407 -12.94 10.05 -6.35
C SER A 407 -13.91 9.09 -5.66
N ALA A 408 -15.20 9.46 -5.59
CA ALA A 408 -16.18 8.74 -4.77
C ALA A 408 -16.32 7.26 -5.14
N ASP A 409 -16.22 6.94 -6.43
CA ASP A 409 -16.36 5.57 -6.93
C ASP A 409 -15.25 4.64 -6.44
N PHE A 410 -14.10 5.17 -6.03
CA PHE A 410 -12.92 4.40 -5.63
C PHE A 410 -12.70 4.36 -4.11
N MET A 411 -13.59 4.99 -3.34
CA MET A 411 -13.61 4.90 -1.87
C MET A 411 -14.36 3.64 -1.43
N ASP A 412 -13.84 2.49 -1.86
CA ASP A 412 -14.52 1.18 -1.89
C ASP A 412 -13.81 0.09 -1.07
N GLU A 413 -12.84 0.47 -0.24
CA GLU A 413 -11.98 -0.40 0.57
C GLU A 413 -11.02 -1.32 -0.22
N LYS A 414 -10.95 -1.19 -1.55
CA LYS A 414 -10.02 -1.94 -2.41
C LYS A 414 -8.82 -1.12 -2.84
N HIS A 415 -8.94 0.20 -2.79
CA HIS A 415 -7.90 1.14 -3.19
C HIS A 415 -7.07 1.61 -2.02
N LEU A 416 -5.76 1.73 -2.24
CA LEU A 416 -4.82 2.30 -1.29
C LEU A 416 -4.44 3.70 -1.73
N ALA A 417 -4.29 4.59 -0.75
CA ALA A 417 -3.83 5.94 -0.97
C ALA A 417 -2.35 5.94 -1.39
N VAL A 418 -2.05 6.75 -2.40
CA VAL A 418 -0.73 6.96 -2.98
C VAL A 418 -0.44 8.45 -3.03
N VAL A 419 0.79 8.84 -2.68
CA VAL A 419 1.21 10.25 -2.65
C VAL A 419 2.48 10.47 -3.47
N GLY A 420 2.74 11.72 -3.84
CA GLY A 420 3.87 12.07 -4.70
C GLY A 420 3.53 12.00 -6.19
N GLY A 421 4.57 11.90 -7.00
CA GLY A 421 4.45 11.90 -8.46
C GLY A 421 5.47 10.99 -9.12
N SER A 422 5.22 10.68 -10.40
CA SER A 422 6.12 9.88 -11.23
C SER A 422 6.86 10.74 -12.25
N TRP A 423 7.85 10.15 -12.92
CA TRP A 423 8.59 10.80 -14.00
C TRP A 423 7.71 11.31 -15.14
N ALA A 424 6.53 10.71 -15.33
CA ALA A 424 5.56 11.06 -16.38
C ALA A 424 4.48 12.05 -15.90
N LEU A 425 4.43 12.40 -14.61
CA LEU A 425 3.36 13.20 -14.05
C LEU A 425 3.66 14.70 -14.20
N HIS A 426 2.66 15.47 -14.62
CA HIS A 426 2.81 16.93 -14.78
C HIS A 426 3.14 17.60 -13.43
N PRO A 427 4.06 18.59 -13.38
CA PRO A 427 4.46 19.28 -12.14
C PRO A 427 3.32 19.91 -11.33
N ARG A 428 2.25 20.40 -11.98
CA ARG A 428 0.99 20.85 -11.30
C ARG A 428 0.33 19.78 -10.42
N ILE A 429 0.64 18.51 -10.67
CA ILE A 429 0.12 17.39 -9.90
C ILE A 429 1.24 16.84 -9.00
N ALA A 430 2.39 16.48 -9.58
CA ALA A 430 3.52 15.91 -8.85
C ALA A 430 4.06 16.81 -7.72
N GLY A 431 4.02 18.12 -7.92
CA GLY A 431 4.52 19.12 -6.96
C GLY A 431 3.46 19.60 -5.99
N ARG A 432 2.21 19.17 -6.11
CA ARG A 432 1.11 19.59 -5.23
C ARG A 432 1.13 18.79 -3.94
N LYS A 433 1.37 19.46 -2.81
CA LYS A 433 1.45 18.80 -1.49
C LYS A 433 0.18 18.04 -1.10
N SER A 434 -0.99 18.48 -1.57
CA SER A 434 -2.29 17.87 -1.26
C SER A 434 -2.67 16.71 -2.18
N PHE A 435 -2.03 16.54 -3.34
CA PHE A 435 -2.49 15.56 -4.33
C PHE A 435 -2.53 14.15 -3.74
N LEU A 436 -3.65 13.46 -3.99
CA LEU A 436 -3.92 12.14 -3.46
C LEU A 436 -4.34 11.23 -4.62
N ASN A 437 -3.46 10.29 -4.95
CA ASN A 437 -3.69 9.27 -5.96
C ASN A 437 -4.13 7.96 -5.29
N TRP A 438 -4.58 6.99 -6.08
CA TRP A 438 -5.04 5.70 -5.57
C TRP A 438 -4.92 4.58 -6.60
N TRP A 439 -4.73 3.37 -6.11
CA TRP A 439 -4.62 2.16 -6.94
C TRP A 439 -5.14 0.94 -6.19
N GLN A 440 -5.74 -0.01 -6.92
CA GLN A 440 -6.11 -1.32 -6.36
C GLN A 440 -4.88 -2.09 -5.90
N LYS A 441 -4.99 -2.83 -4.79
CA LYS A 441 -3.88 -3.56 -4.18
C LYS A 441 -3.12 -4.47 -5.15
N LYS A 442 -3.86 -5.19 -6.00
CA LYS A 442 -3.34 -6.20 -6.94
C LYS A 442 -2.97 -5.65 -8.31
N TYR A 443 -3.15 -4.35 -8.56
CA TYR A 443 -2.79 -3.77 -9.85
C TYR A 443 -1.26 -3.81 -10.02
N LEU A 444 -0.78 -4.49 -11.08
CA LEU A 444 0.64 -4.81 -11.27
C LEU A 444 1.45 -3.71 -11.98
N TRP A 445 0.77 -2.75 -12.62
CA TRP A 445 1.40 -1.72 -13.45
C TRP A 445 1.45 -0.29 -12.87
N PRO A 446 1.31 -0.02 -11.56
CA PRO A 446 1.40 1.34 -11.06
C PRO A 446 2.86 1.80 -11.00
N TRP A 447 3.13 3.05 -11.35
CA TRP A 447 4.45 3.68 -11.16
C TRP A 447 4.65 4.13 -9.71
N VAL A 448 4.55 3.16 -8.81
CA VAL A 448 4.50 3.40 -7.36
C VAL A 448 5.55 2.53 -6.67
N THR A 449 6.41 3.20 -5.92
CA THR A 449 7.42 2.63 -5.04
C THR A 449 6.97 2.70 -3.59
N PHE A 450 7.83 2.36 -2.65
CA PHE A 450 7.51 2.38 -1.23
C PHE A 450 8.76 2.57 -0.39
N ARG A 451 8.56 3.04 0.83
CA ARG A 451 9.57 3.06 1.90
C ARG A 451 9.01 2.39 3.14
N LEU A 452 9.90 1.96 4.01
CA LEU A 452 9.55 1.30 5.27
C LEU A 452 9.67 2.26 6.45
N THR A 453 8.83 2.04 7.46
CA THR A 453 8.97 2.60 8.81
C THR A 453 9.11 1.46 9.80
N GLU A 454 9.67 1.77 10.98
CA GLU A 454 9.68 0.80 12.07
C GLU A 454 8.26 0.39 12.46
N VAL A 455 8.14 -0.84 12.95
CA VAL A 455 6.95 -1.23 13.72
C VAL A 455 7.11 -0.52 15.05
N ASP A 456 6.31 0.52 15.29
CA ASP A 456 6.45 1.33 16.51
C ASP A 456 6.52 0.43 17.75
N GLY A 457 7.55 0.63 18.58
CA GLY A 457 7.62 0.11 19.94
C GLY A 457 6.58 0.73 20.89
N GLY A 458 5.62 1.49 20.36
CA GLY A 458 4.46 2.00 21.05
C GLY A 458 3.22 1.25 20.56
N ILE A 459 2.68 0.39 21.42
CA ILE A 459 1.31 -0.14 21.43
C ILE A 459 0.65 -0.04 20.05
N CYS A 460 0.84 -1.06 19.21
CA CYS A 460 -0.02 -1.26 18.04
C CYS A 460 -1.48 -1.18 18.48
N GLY A 461 -2.17 -0.12 18.13
CA GLY A 461 -3.63 -0.05 18.21
C GLY A 461 -4.18 -0.36 16.83
N GLY A 462 -4.13 -1.63 16.40
CA GLY A 462 -4.76 -2.03 15.14
C GLY A 462 -4.36 -3.39 14.56
N PHE A 463 -3.20 -3.96 14.91
CA PHE A 463 -2.74 -5.27 14.38
C PHE A 463 -1.89 -6.11 15.35
N VAL A 464 -1.92 -5.86 16.67
CA VAL A 464 -1.29 -6.78 17.65
C VAL A 464 -2.11 -8.05 17.86
N ASP A 465 -3.40 -8.06 17.54
CA ASP A 465 -4.23 -9.24 17.80
C ASP A 465 -3.97 -10.38 16.79
N ALA A 466 -3.35 -10.10 15.64
CA ALA A 466 -3.18 -11.09 14.57
C ALA A 466 -1.88 -11.92 14.66
N LEU A 467 -0.81 -11.43 15.32
CA LEU A 467 0.42 -12.21 15.50
C LEU A 467 0.37 -13.12 16.74
N ALA A 468 -0.45 -12.77 17.72
CA ALA A 468 -0.65 -13.54 18.93
C ALA A 468 -1.73 -14.63 18.79
N SER A 469 -2.69 -14.42 17.89
CA SER A 469 -3.78 -15.37 17.65
C SER A 469 -3.34 -16.42 16.63
N PRO A 470 -3.45 -17.73 16.94
CA PRO A 470 -3.13 -18.77 15.98
C PRO A 470 -4.06 -18.70 14.76
N VAL A 471 -3.49 -18.56 13.56
CA VAL A 471 -4.24 -18.53 12.29
C VAL A 471 -4.35 -19.94 11.72
N THR A 472 -5.57 -20.38 11.41
CA THR A 472 -5.82 -21.61 10.64
C THR A 472 -6.50 -21.29 9.31
N ASN A 473 -5.92 -21.77 8.22
CA ASN A 473 -6.54 -21.74 6.88
C ASN A 473 -7.42 -22.98 6.62
N THR A 474 -7.55 -23.87 7.61
CA THR A 474 -8.32 -25.10 7.50
C THR A 474 -9.65 -24.94 8.24
N PRO A 475 -10.80 -25.06 7.57
CA PRO A 475 -12.10 -25.04 8.22
C PRO A 475 -12.22 -26.12 9.31
N LEU A 476 -12.95 -25.83 10.38
CA LEU A 476 -13.23 -26.82 11.41
C LEU A 476 -14.00 -28.00 10.84
N HIS A 477 -13.52 -29.21 11.13
CA HIS A 477 -14.19 -30.43 10.70
C HIS A 477 -15.53 -30.58 11.45
N PRO A 478 -16.61 -31.09 10.82
CA PRO A 478 -17.93 -31.23 11.46
C PRO A 478 -17.96 -32.06 12.75
N THR A 479 -16.95 -32.91 12.99
CA THR A 479 -16.84 -33.67 14.24
C THR A 479 -16.39 -32.82 15.42
N PHE A 480 -15.98 -31.56 15.22
CA PHE A 480 -15.61 -30.61 16.27
C PHE A 480 -16.68 -30.51 17.37
N GLU A 481 -17.94 -30.35 16.96
CA GLU A 481 -19.08 -30.24 17.89
C GLU A 481 -19.18 -31.44 18.84
N LYS A 482 -18.90 -32.63 18.33
CA LYS A 482 -18.94 -33.86 19.10
C LYS A 482 -17.68 -34.04 19.94
N ASP A 483 -16.53 -33.90 19.31
CA ASP A 483 -15.24 -34.33 19.83
C ASP A 483 -14.64 -33.28 20.80
N ILE A 484 -14.75 -31.99 20.47
CA ILE A 484 -14.02 -30.90 21.15
C ILE A 484 -14.95 -29.90 21.82
N HIS A 485 -16.01 -29.44 21.15
CA HIS A 485 -16.83 -28.34 21.66
C HIS A 485 -17.40 -28.67 23.04
N ASN A 486 -17.15 -27.78 24.00
CA ASN A 486 -17.53 -27.90 25.40
C ASN A 486 -16.95 -29.15 26.11
N THR A 487 -15.88 -29.76 25.58
CA THR A 487 -15.19 -30.90 26.20
C THR A 487 -14.21 -30.43 27.28
N HIS A 488 -14.28 -31.06 28.44
CA HIS A 488 -13.35 -30.89 29.55
C HIS A 488 -12.50 -32.16 29.70
N LEU A 489 -11.19 -32.00 29.78
CA LEU A 489 -10.22 -33.07 29.99
C LEU A 489 -9.47 -32.85 31.29
N VAL A 490 -9.37 -33.89 32.12
CA VAL A 490 -8.45 -33.95 33.27
C VAL A 490 -7.42 -35.03 32.97
N TYR A 491 -6.13 -34.71 33.06
CA TYR A 491 -5.05 -35.61 32.67
C TYR A 491 -3.83 -35.48 33.58
N ASP A 492 -3.11 -36.59 33.72
CA ASP A 492 -1.94 -36.71 34.59
C ASP A 492 -0.69 -37.03 33.76
N TYR A 493 0.36 -36.23 33.93
CA TYR A 493 1.72 -36.57 33.49
C TYR A 493 2.42 -37.44 34.54
N ASP A 494 3.21 -38.40 34.06
CA ASP A 494 4.12 -39.19 34.89
C ASP A 494 5.38 -38.34 35.14
N ALA A 495 5.63 -37.95 36.39
CA ALA A 495 6.77 -37.11 36.77
C ALA A 495 7.54 -37.71 37.96
N THR A 496 8.65 -37.07 38.33
CA THR A 496 9.44 -37.43 39.50
C THR A 496 9.75 -36.18 40.32
N ASP A 497 9.62 -36.29 41.65
CA ASP A 497 9.97 -35.22 42.57
C ASP A 497 11.50 -34.95 42.59
N ALA A 498 11.93 -33.94 43.37
CA ALA A 498 13.34 -33.57 43.48
C ALA A 498 14.22 -34.70 44.06
N GLU A 499 13.62 -35.64 44.78
CA GLU A 499 14.25 -36.83 45.36
C GLU A 499 14.18 -38.07 44.44
N GLY A 500 13.53 -37.95 43.28
CA GLY A 500 13.38 -39.01 42.27
C GLY A 500 12.23 -39.99 42.53
N ASN A 501 11.33 -39.71 43.47
CA ASN A 501 10.14 -40.54 43.69
C ASN A 501 9.08 -40.25 42.61
N PRO A 502 8.33 -41.26 42.15
CA PRO A 502 7.25 -41.05 41.20
C PRO A 502 6.16 -40.12 41.77
N GLU A 503 5.81 -39.09 40.99
CA GLU A 503 4.70 -38.20 41.26
C GLU A 503 3.81 -38.03 40.01
N LYS A 504 2.65 -37.39 40.20
CA LYS A 504 1.71 -37.10 39.12
C LYS A 504 1.49 -35.61 39.05
N TRP A 505 1.70 -35.03 37.88
CA TRP A 505 1.31 -33.65 37.64
C TRP A 505 -0.03 -33.61 36.94
N ARG A 506 -1.05 -33.17 37.68
CA ARG A 506 -2.43 -33.07 37.20
C ARG A 506 -2.70 -31.74 36.52
N TYR A 507 -3.34 -31.81 35.37
CA TYR A 507 -3.75 -30.66 34.56
C TYR A 507 -5.22 -30.85 34.17
N GLU A 508 -5.93 -29.74 33.99
CA GLU A 508 -7.27 -29.75 33.41
C GLU A 508 -7.40 -28.66 32.33
N ILE A 509 -8.18 -28.94 31.29
CA ILE A 509 -8.47 -28.00 30.21
C ILE A 509 -9.91 -28.16 29.73
N TRP A 510 -10.58 -27.05 29.47
CA TRP A 510 -11.92 -26.98 28.94
C TRP A 510 -11.94 -26.17 27.63
N PHE A 511 -12.36 -26.83 26.55
CA PHE A 511 -12.51 -26.25 25.21
C PHE A 511 -13.93 -25.73 25.05
N PHE A 512 -14.19 -24.49 25.43
CA PHE A 512 -15.57 -24.00 25.57
C PHE A 512 -16.14 -23.34 24.30
N SER A 513 -15.29 -22.86 23.38
CA SER A 513 -15.69 -22.34 22.06
C SER A 513 -14.84 -22.96 20.94
N ASP A 514 -15.09 -22.52 19.71
CA ASP A 514 -14.34 -22.87 18.50
C ASP A 514 -12.95 -22.22 18.41
N ASP A 515 -12.61 -21.32 19.35
CA ASP A 515 -11.36 -20.58 19.34
C ASP A 515 -10.83 -20.23 20.75
N ARG A 516 -11.40 -20.78 21.83
CA ARG A 516 -10.97 -20.52 23.21
C ARG A 516 -10.90 -21.77 24.08
N ALA A 517 -9.92 -21.78 24.96
CA ALA A 517 -9.83 -22.73 26.07
C ALA A 517 -9.44 -22.07 27.38
N VAL A 518 -9.90 -22.67 28.48
CA VAL A 518 -9.49 -22.35 29.85
C VAL A 518 -8.80 -23.57 30.43
N TYR A 519 -7.67 -23.40 31.11
CA TYR A 519 -6.95 -24.50 31.72
C TYR A 519 -6.38 -24.14 33.10
N ALA A 520 -6.17 -25.15 33.92
CA ALA A 520 -5.52 -25.02 35.22
C ALA A 520 -4.45 -26.10 35.42
N ILE A 521 -3.37 -25.72 36.10
CA ILE A 521 -2.23 -26.57 36.40
C ILE A 521 -2.21 -26.84 37.90
N HIS A 522 -2.32 -28.11 38.29
CA HIS A 522 -2.41 -28.54 39.69
C HIS A 522 -1.13 -29.17 40.23
N GLY A 523 -0.18 -29.54 39.35
CA GLY A 523 1.09 -30.16 39.73
C GLY A 523 2.27 -29.67 38.89
N GLY A 524 3.48 -29.95 39.38
CA GLY A 524 4.73 -29.55 38.74
C GLY A 524 5.13 -28.09 38.98
N PRO A 525 6.18 -27.60 38.28
CA PRO A 525 6.74 -26.26 38.50
C PRO A 525 5.73 -25.12 38.32
N MET A 526 4.69 -25.33 37.52
CA MET A 526 3.65 -24.35 37.21
C MET A 526 2.35 -24.55 38.02
N ALA A 527 2.37 -25.36 39.08
CA ALA A 527 1.21 -25.61 39.93
C ALA A 527 0.66 -24.29 40.53
N GLY A 528 -0.64 -24.05 40.36
CA GLY A 528 -1.31 -22.82 40.77
C GLY A 528 -1.49 -21.78 39.66
N ARG A 529 -1.18 -22.12 38.41
CA ARG A 529 -1.48 -21.29 37.23
C ARG A 529 -2.85 -21.64 36.66
N ILE A 530 -3.72 -20.63 36.54
CA ILE A 530 -5.04 -20.70 35.89
C ILE A 530 -5.03 -19.71 34.73
N ASN A 531 -5.18 -20.22 33.51
CA ASN A 531 -5.00 -19.43 32.30
C ASN A 531 -6.13 -19.70 31.29
N TYR A 532 -6.22 -18.83 30.29
CA TYR A 532 -7.10 -19.00 29.15
C TYR A 532 -6.46 -18.40 27.90
N GLN A 533 -6.74 -18.99 26.75
CA GLN A 533 -6.07 -18.63 25.49
C GLN A 533 -6.98 -18.73 24.29
N THR A 534 -6.62 -17.95 23.26
CA THR A 534 -7.06 -18.19 21.88
C THR A 534 -6.33 -19.42 21.36
N VAL A 535 -7.10 -20.40 20.89
CA VAL A 535 -6.58 -21.70 20.45
C VAL A 535 -7.00 -22.00 19.02
N ALA A 536 -6.13 -22.64 18.25
CA ALA A 536 -6.48 -23.17 16.93
C ALA A 536 -6.59 -24.70 16.98
N TYR A 537 -7.67 -25.21 16.40
CA TYR A 537 -7.94 -26.64 16.29
C TYR A 537 -7.68 -27.16 14.88
N GLN A 538 -7.12 -28.35 14.80
CA GLN A 538 -6.96 -29.08 13.55
C GLN A 538 -7.36 -30.53 13.73
N CYS A 539 -8.34 -30.97 12.95
CA CYS A 539 -8.75 -32.37 12.91
C CYS A 539 -7.69 -33.18 12.14
N ILE A 540 -6.94 -34.04 12.83
CA ILE A 540 -5.98 -34.95 12.18
C ILE A 540 -6.73 -36.18 11.65
N ARG A 541 -7.61 -36.74 12.48
CA ARG A 541 -8.45 -37.89 12.12
C ARG A 541 -9.81 -37.79 12.82
N PRO A 542 -10.91 -37.64 12.06
CA PRO A 542 -12.24 -37.44 12.63
C PRO A 542 -12.61 -38.52 13.64
N GLY A 543 -13.07 -38.13 14.84
CA GLY A 543 -13.47 -39.05 15.91
C GLY A 543 -12.33 -39.76 16.64
N GLU A 544 -11.06 -39.51 16.27
CA GLU A 544 -9.90 -40.19 16.86
C GLU A 544 -8.84 -39.20 17.37
N LEU A 545 -8.45 -38.20 16.56
CA LEU A 545 -7.27 -37.36 16.82
C LEU A 545 -7.48 -35.90 16.45
N TRP A 546 -7.16 -35.02 17.38
CA TRP A 546 -7.20 -33.57 17.22
C TRP A 546 -5.89 -32.93 17.67
N GLN A 547 -5.44 -31.92 16.94
CA GLN A 547 -4.34 -31.05 17.35
C GLN A 547 -4.88 -29.70 17.81
N ILE A 548 -4.34 -29.16 18.89
CA ILE A 548 -4.75 -27.90 19.53
C ILE A 548 -3.49 -27.08 19.76
N ASN A 549 -3.46 -25.84 19.26
CA ASN A 549 -2.24 -25.02 19.27
C ASN A 549 -2.52 -23.62 19.80
N TRP A 550 -1.61 -23.05 20.58
CA TRP A 550 -1.67 -21.65 21.00
C TRP A 550 -0.30 -21.07 21.34
N LEU A 551 -0.26 -19.73 21.45
CA LEU A 551 0.83 -18.95 22.00
C LEU A 551 0.35 -18.31 23.31
N GLU A 552 1.17 -18.38 24.34
CA GLU A 552 0.90 -17.73 25.62
C GLU A 552 1.53 -16.34 25.70
N GLU A 553 0.97 -15.46 26.53
CA GLU A 553 1.49 -14.13 26.87
C GLU A 553 2.91 -14.16 27.46
N THR A 554 3.33 -15.31 28.02
CA THR A 554 4.72 -15.53 28.47
C THR A 554 5.69 -15.76 27.32
N GLY A 555 5.20 -15.80 26.07
CA GLY A 555 5.94 -16.20 24.88
C GLY A 555 6.02 -17.72 24.68
N THR A 556 5.35 -18.53 25.50
CA THR A 556 5.38 -20.01 25.42
C THR A 556 4.53 -20.53 24.27
N ILE A 557 5.08 -21.41 23.45
CA ILE A 557 4.35 -22.06 22.35
C ILE A 557 3.87 -23.44 22.81
N VAL A 558 2.61 -23.79 22.53
CA VAL A 558 2.04 -25.07 22.92
C VAL A 558 1.33 -25.72 21.73
N SER A 559 1.60 -27.01 21.52
CA SER A 559 0.89 -27.88 20.61
C SER A 559 0.50 -29.17 21.34
N LEU A 560 -0.78 -29.42 21.49
CA LEU A 560 -1.33 -30.64 22.08
C LEU A 560 -1.98 -31.50 21.00
N VAL A 561 -1.84 -32.81 21.12
CA VAL A 561 -2.56 -33.81 20.35
C VAL A 561 -3.46 -34.59 21.31
N TYR A 562 -4.76 -34.39 21.18
CA TYR A 562 -5.79 -35.13 21.90
C TYR A 562 -6.12 -36.41 21.14
N ASP A 563 -5.73 -37.55 21.71
CA ASP A 563 -6.06 -38.89 21.23
C ASP A 563 -7.24 -39.45 22.01
N ILE A 564 -8.41 -39.40 21.38
CA ILE A 564 -9.68 -39.83 21.94
C ILE A 564 -9.68 -41.34 22.16
N THR A 565 -9.14 -42.09 21.20
CA THR A 565 -9.16 -43.55 21.19
C THR A 565 -8.27 -44.12 22.29
N ASN A 566 -7.06 -43.59 22.43
CA ASN A 566 -6.08 -44.05 23.41
C ASN A 566 -6.19 -43.35 24.76
N LYS A 567 -7.07 -42.34 24.90
CA LYS A 567 -7.23 -41.53 26.11
C LYS A 567 -5.91 -40.92 26.59
N THR A 568 -5.19 -40.31 25.66
CA THR A 568 -3.91 -39.65 25.93
C THR A 568 -3.88 -38.25 25.36
N ILE A 569 -3.07 -37.39 25.95
CA ILE A 569 -2.73 -36.09 25.40
C ILE A 569 -1.22 -36.01 25.23
N SER A 570 -0.76 -35.75 24.00
CA SER A 570 0.66 -35.60 23.68
C SER A 570 0.97 -34.13 23.43
N GLY A 571 1.91 -33.57 24.19
CA GLY A 571 2.26 -32.15 24.12
C GLY A 571 3.67 -31.92 23.64
N MET A 572 3.85 -30.93 22.77
CA MET A 572 5.10 -30.21 22.55
C MET A 572 4.93 -28.80 23.11
N LEU A 573 5.72 -28.47 24.14
CA LEU A 573 5.70 -27.16 24.78
C LEU A 573 7.07 -26.53 24.62
N GLY A 574 7.13 -25.34 24.04
CA GLY A 574 8.33 -24.52 23.96
C GLY A 574 8.25 -23.37 24.94
N PHE A 575 8.61 -23.61 26.19
CA PHE A 575 8.65 -22.58 27.23
C PHE A 575 9.67 -21.51 26.86
N SER A 576 9.27 -20.24 26.93
CA SER A 576 10.23 -19.13 26.84
C SER A 576 11.21 -19.21 28.01
N LYS A 577 12.41 -18.65 27.84
CA LYS A 577 13.41 -18.59 28.89
C LYS A 577 12.85 -17.99 30.19
N GLY A 578 12.15 -16.86 30.10
CA GLY A 578 11.52 -16.24 31.27
C GLY A 578 10.51 -17.14 31.96
N HIS A 579 9.61 -17.78 31.20
CA HIS A 579 8.63 -18.69 31.80
C HIS A 579 9.31 -19.87 32.50
N TRP A 580 10.33 -20.47 31.88
CA TRP A 580 11.00 -21.65 32.42
C TRP A 580 11.90 -21.35 33.62
N GLU A 581 12.67 -20.26 33.58
CA GLU A 581 13.61 -19.91 34.66
C GLU A 581 12.92 -19.23 35.85
N HIS A 582 11.72 -18.67 35.65
CA HIS A 582 10.94 -17.97 36.67
C HIS A 582 9.53 -18.55 36.86
N PRO A 583 9.39 -19.87 37.17
CA PRO A 583 8.09 -20.55 37.18
C PRO A 583 7.11 -20.00 38.24
N ILE A 584 7.63 -19.53 39.38
CA ILE A 584 6.82 -18.91 40.45
C ILE A 584 6.19 -17.60 39.95
N GLU A 585 6.87 -16.88 39.06
CA GLU A 585 6.36 -15.64 38.49
C GLU A 585 5.20 -15.88 37.53
N ALA A 586 5.03 -17.11 37.04
CA ALA A 586 3.96 -17.55 36.17
C ALA A 586 2.73 -18.12 36.91
N HIS A 587 2.73 -18.19 38.24
CA HIS A 587 1.58 -18.64 39.05
C HIS A 587 0.49 -17.56 39.16
N GLY A 588 -0.76 -17.93 39.44
CA GLY A 588 -1.88 -17.01 39.60
C GLY A 588 -3.01 -17.25 38.60
N ASP A 589 -3.96 -16.31 38.52
CA ASP A 589 -5.09 -16.37 37.58
C ASP A 589 -4.96 -15.22 36.58
N LYS A 590 -4.96 -15.51 35.27
CA LYS A 590 -4.87 -14.48 34.21
C LYS A 590 -5.93 -13.39 34.34
N ARG A 591 -7.08 -13.70 34.91
CA ARG A 591 -8.17 -12.73 35.15
C ARG A 591 -7.75 -11.62 36.12
N ASN A 592 -6.71 -11.83 36.92
CA ASN A 592 -6.08 -10.80 37.73
C ASN A 592 -5.10 -9.97 36.86
N PRO A 593 -5.36 -8.66 36.66
CA PRO A 593 -4.50 -7.82 35.83
C PRO A 593 -3.04 -7.76 36.28
N SER A 594 -2.77 -7.92 37.58
CA SER A 594 -1.40 -7.94 38.11
C SER A 594 -0.65 -9.20 37.68
N ASP A 595 -1.33 -10.35 37.67
CA ASP A 595 -0.73 -11.61 37.24
C ASP A 595 -0.51 -11.59 35.73
N PHE A 596 -1.51 -11.16 34.96
CA PHE A 596 -1.42 -11.05 33.51
C PHE A 596 -0.27 -10.12 33.05
N ASN A 597 -0.13 -8.94 33.67
CA ASN A 597 0.96 -8.04 33.33
C ASN A 597 2.33 -8.61 33.71
N ARG A 598 2.45 -9.27 34.87
CA ARG A 598 3.68 -9.96 35.27
C ARG A 598 4.06 -11.07 34.28
N TRP A 599 3.10 -11.82 33.78
CA TRP A 599 3.36 -12.90 32.81
C TRP A 599 3.86 -12.38 31.45
N LYS A 600 3.36 -11.23 30.99
CA LYS A 600 3.88 -10.57 29.77
C LYS A 600 5.35 -10.16 29.91
N GLU A 601 5.77 -9.73 31.10
CA GLU A 601 7.19 -9.39 31.34
C GLU A 601 8.11 -10.61 31.24
N LEU A 602 7.62 -11.81 31.52
CA LEU A 602 8.41 -13.04 31.33
C LEU A 602 8.77 -13.28 29.85
N ALA A 603 7.95 -12.81 28.90
CA ALA A 603 8.26 -12.91 27.48
C ALA A 603 9.47 -12.06 27.06
N ASN A 604 9.82 -11.04 27.85
CA ASN A 604 10.94 -10.15 27.59
C ASN A 604 12.29 -10.73 28.08
N ILE A 605 12.28 -11.84 28.82
CA ILE A 605 13.49 -12.49 29.34
C ILE A 605 13.99 -13.51 28.32
N GLY A 606 15.14 -13.23 27.69
CA GLY A 606 15.75 -14.06 26.65
C GLY A 606 15.41 -13.58 25.23
N LYS A 607 15.75 -14.37 24.21
CA LYS A 607 15.33 -14.16 22.81
C LYS A 607 14.46 -15.32 22.32
N GLN A 608 13.81 -15.15 21.17
CA GLN A 608 12.87 -16.16 20.61
C GLN A 608 13.46 -17.57 20.42
N THR A 609 14.78 -17.69 20.30
CA THR A 609 15.48 -18.98 20.19
C THR A 609 15.80 -19.61 21.55
N ASP A 610 15.68 -18.87 22.65
CA ASP A 610 15.98 -19.34 23.99
C ASP A 610 14.72 -20.00 24.57
N ARG A 611 14.50 -21.27 24.20
CA ARG A 611 13.34 -22.04 24.63
C ARG A 611 13.75 -23.36 25.26
N PHE A 612 13.06 -23.72 26.32
CA PHE A 612 13.07 -25.09 26.82
C PHE A 612 11.97 -25.88 26.11
N ILE A 613 12.36 -26.86 25.30
CA ILE A 613 11.44 -27.70 24.57
C ILE A 613 11.14 -28.95 25.39
N LEU A 614 9.88 -29.09 25.79
CA LEU A 614 9.35 -30.25 26.48
C LEU A 614 8.46 -31.04 25.51
N THR A 615 8.66 -32.36 25.45
CA THR A 615 7.81 -33.26 24.67
C THR A 615 7.38 -34.40 25.56
N GLU A 616 6.09 -34.44 25.91
CA GLU A 616 5.55 -35.36 26.90
C GLU A 616 4.20 -35.91 26.49
N GLN A 617 3.78 -36.97 27.16
CA GLN A 617 2.47 -37.57 26.99
C GLN A 617 1.83 -37.83 28.36
N ALA A 618 0.60 -37.36 28.55
CA ALA A 618 -0.21 -37.60 29.73
C ALA A 618 -1.35 -38.57 29.44
N LYS A 619 -1.80 -39.24 30.52
CA LYS A 619 -2.98 -40.11 30.50
C LYS A 619 -4.20 -39.30 30.92
N ILE A 620 -5.27 -39.40 30.14
CA ILE A 620 -6.54 -38.74 30.45
C ILE A 620 -7.28 -39.57 31.49
N VAL A 621 -7.57 -38.92 32.62
CA VAL A 621 -8.24 -39.51 33.78
C VAL A 621 -9.75 -39.33 33.66
N GLU A 622 -10.19 -38.14 33.25
CA GLU A 622 -11.61 -37.81 33.10
C GLU A 622 -11.89 -37.03 31.81
N VAL A 623 -13.05 -37.30 31.22
CA VAL A 623 -13.59 -36.58 30.06
C VAL A 623 -15.08 -36.36 30.29
N PHE A 624 -15.53 -35.11 30.22
CA PHE A 624 -16.94 -34.76 30.34
C PHE A 624 -17.25 -33.49 29.55
N LYS A 625 -18.55 -33.13 29.44
CA LYS A 625 -18.99 -31.88 28.81
C LYS A 625 -19.34 -30.85 29.87
N GLY A 626 -18.94 -29.60 29.67
CA GLY A 626 -19.19 -28.49 30.59
C GLY A 626 -17.94 -28.01 31.34
N GLN A 627 -18.07 -26.90 32.05
CA GLN A 627 -16.93 -26.15 32.60
C GLN A 627 -16.21 -26.84 33.78
N GLY A 628 -16.85 -27.76 34.49
CA GLY A 628 -16.32 -28.29 35.75
C GLY A 628 -16.20 -27.17 36.80
N ASP A 629 -15.04 -27.07 37.44
CA ASP A 629 -14.71 -26.00 38.39
C ASP A 629 -14.00 -24.81 37.75
N LEU A 630 -13.67 -24.89 36.45
CA LEU A 630 -13.08 -23.77 35.71
C LEU A 630 -14.10 -22.65 35.52
N LYS A 631 -13.61 -21.42 35.64
CA LYS A 631 -14.44 -20.22 35.41
C LYS A 631 -14.49 -19.89 33.92
N PRO A 632 -15.66 -19.57 33.36
CA PRO A 632 -15.75 -19.14 31.97
C PRO A 632 -15.07 -17.78 31.77
N ILE A 633 -14.83 -17.45 30.51
CA ILE A 633 -14.41 -16.13 30.05
C ILE A 633 -15.42 -15.63 29.01
N LYS A 634 -15.36 -14.34 28.71
CA LYS A 634 -16.07 -13.78 27.58
C LYS A 634 -15.19 -13.80 26.32
N GLU A 635 -15.80 -13.68 25.17
CA GLU A 635 -15.08 -13.69 23.88
C GLU A 635 -14.12 -12.50 23.76
N GLU A 636 -14.49 -11.36 24.36
CA GLU A 636 -13.72 -10.13 24.43
C GLU A 636 -12.61 -10.09 25.50
N ASP A 637 -12.46 -11.15 26.32
CA ASP A 637 -11.41 -11.16 27.35
C ASP A 637 -10.02 -11.30 26.71
N PRO A 638 -9.04 -10.47 27.10
CA PRO A 638 -7.74 -10.41 26.42
C PRO A 638 -6.91 -11.68 26.66
N THR A 639 -6.40 -12.26 25.58
CA THR A 639 -5.58 -13.48 25.61
C THR A 639 -4.09 -13.22 25.41
N PHE A 640 -3.68 -12.03 25.01
CA PHE A 640 -2.25 -11.71 24.80
C PHE A 640 -1.90 -10.33 25.34
#